data_AF-A0A923QZB2-F1
#
_entry.id   AF-A0A923QZB2-F1
#
_cell.length_a   1.000
_cell.length_b   1.000
_cell.length_c   1.000
_cell.angle_alpha   90.00
_cell.angle_beta   90.00
_cell.angle_gamma   90.00
#
_symmetry.space_group_name_H-M   'P 1'
#
loop_
_entity.id
_entity.type
_entity.pdbx_description
1 polymer ?
#
loop_
_entity_poly.entity_id
_entity_poly.type
_entity_poly.pdbx_seq_one_letter_code
_entity_poly.pdbx_strand_id
1 'polypeptide(L)'
;MTKHTHLKEWLKLPDVTKLNIYTETGRRVGLPAVAIEKDWWVVHTMALVFSMECAPALVFKGGTSLSKGWNLIQRFSEDIDLVIDREYLGFTGELSKGDIRRLRRRSYEFMTTTFIEELRAKFAEAGFEGVTLNYKKVINHDQDPIIIEIYYPNLTEKETYLKPGVLVEVGCRSLKEPNTDRTFSTIVAENFAGSAFADTAITVPVVNPERTFLEKVFLLHEEFQKKEQSAKVERLSRHLYDIEKLDRSEYSDVALLNTTLYKTIVAHREKFTPVTGVDYAYHAAKHIRFIPPKEILHHWEADYKQMQENMIYGDNLPFPKLIQNLNALQRRINNYDINFKELTEVITSEIAEEVRTDKYKQTEVGLIPEDWEVKELGKLIEFSGGSQPPLTTFIPVQKQGYIRLLQIRDYKTDKYKTYIPIQFARKFCKKEDIMIGRYGPPIFQILRGLEGAYNVALIKAIPSKEINKDYAYHFFKQSSLFDFVENLSQRSSGQTGVDLQQLKTYPLGLPSLKEQAFIAKALSDTNALITNLEKLITKKRNIKQGAMQELLRPKEAWKEKKLGDIAEVVGGGTPSTFHPIYWNGTINWFTPTEIGKHKYTFNSIRKITKEGLLDCSAKILPIGTILLTTRAGIGDLSILMAEGCTNQGFQSLIAKSGINNEYLYYLVSTLKNILLQNASGSTFLEISPGKIKQISVHIPSKEEQNQIASALSEMDSEITTLETKLSKYKQIKQGMMQNLLTGKIRLV
;
A
#
# COMPACT_ATOMS: atom_id res chain seq x y z
N MET A 1 -4.88 27.10 25.87
CA MET A 1 -3.90 26.63 26.89
C MET A 1 -2.52 26.92 26.35
N THR A 2 -1.66 27.56 27.14
CA THR A 2 -0.34 28.07 26.72
C THR A 2 0.50 26.94 26.09
N LYS A 3 0.94 27.12 24.83
CA LYS A 3 1.55 26.08 23.95
C LYS A 3 2.82 25.38 24.48
N HIS A 4 3.31 25.69 25.69
CA HIS A 4 4.61 25.23 26.21
C HIS A 4 4.60 24.94 27.72
N THR A 5 3.46 24.56 28.33
CA THR A 5 3.41 24.27 29.77
C THR A 5 4.34 23.13 30.19
N HIS A 6 4.45 22.05 29.40
CA HIS A 6 5.37 20.94 29.66
C HIS A 6 6.84 21.38 29.66
N LEU A 7 7.24 22.28 28.75
CA LEU A 7 8.59 22.84 28.69
C LEU A 7 8.93 23.61 29.95
N LYS A 8 8.00 24.41 30.49
CA LYS A 8 8.21 25.13 31.75
C LYS A 8 8.43 24.18 32.92
N GLU A 9 7.71 23.06 32.97
CA GLU A 9 7.90 22.04 33.99
C GLU A 9 9.22 21.28 33.81
N TRP A 10 9.59 20.95 32.57
CA TRP A 10 10.87 20.33 32.24
C TRP A 10 12.07 21.19 32.63
N LEU A 11 12.04 22.48 32.31
CA LEU A 11 13.14 23.42 32.57
C LEU A 11 13.41 23.61 34.08
N LYS A 12 12.39 23.47 34.94
CA LYS A 12 12.52 23.52 36.40
C LYS A 12 13.21 22.29 37.00
N LEU A 13 13.29 21.17 36.27
CA LEU A 13 13.91 19.95 36.78
C LEU A 13 15.42 20.14 36.97
N PRO A 14 16.01 19.66 38.09
CA PRO A 14 17.46 19.60 38.22
C PRO A 14 18.09 18.74 37.13
N ASP A 15 19.31 19.09 36.71
CA ASP A 15 20.01 18.36 35.64
C ASP A 15 20.24 16.89 35.96
N VAL A 16 20.48 16.56 37.23
CA VAL A 16 20.56 15.16 37.71
C VAL A 16 19.25 14.42 37.45
N THR A 17 18.11 15.08 37.64
CA THR A 17 16.78 14.49 37.38
C THR A 17 16.56 14.27 35.88
N LYS A 18 16.90 15.26 35.04
CA LYS A 18 16.82 15.14 33.57
C LYS A 18 17.71 14.00 33.07
N LEU A 19 18.94 13.90 33.57
CA LEU A 19 19.87 12.81 33.23
C LEU A 19 19.33 11.44 33.64
N ASN A 20 18.72 11.33 34.83
CA ASN A 20 18.07 10.10 35.27
C ASN A 20 16.89 9.72 34.37
N ILE A 21 16.08 10.69 33.94
CA ILE A 21 14.98 10.46 32.98
C ILE A 21 15.53 9.95 31.66
N TYR A 22 16.57 10.57 31.08
CA TYR A 22 17.19 10.09 29.85
C TYR A 22 17.75 8.67 29.99
N THR A 23 18.44 8.39 31.11
CA THR A 23 19.03 7.08 31.39
C THR A 23 17.98 5.99 31.55
N GLU A 24 16.93 6.26 32.32
CA GLU A 24 15.83 5.31 32.53
C GLU A 24 15.01 5.09 31.26
N THR A 25 14.71 6.15 30.51
CA THR A 25 14.06 6.04 29.19
C THR A 25 14.89 5.16 28.27
N GLY A 26 16.21 5.43 28.19
CA GLY A 26 17.14 4.67 27.37
C GLY A 26 17.15 3.19 27.74
N ARG A 27 17.23 2.87 29.04
CA ARG A 27 17.14 1.49 29.52
C ARG A 27 15.85 0.79 29.09
N ARG A 28 14.70 1.47 29.14
CA ARG A 28 13.39 0.89 28.77
C ARG A 28 13.27 0.54 27.30
N VAL A 29 13.83 1.37 26.42
CA VAL A 29 13.72 1.21 24.96
C VAL A 29 14.95 0.59 24.32
N GLY A 30 15.98 0.26 25.11
CA GLY A 30 17.23 -0.31 24.62
C GLY A 30 18.12 0.69 23.88
N LEU A 31 18.12 1.96 24.31
CA LEU A 31 18.89 3.05 23.73
C LEU A 31 19.87 3.68 24.74
N PRO A 32 21.03 4.17 24.29
CA PRO A 32 21.89 5.02 25.11
C PRO A 32 21.19 6.31 25.55
N ALA A 33 21.49 6.80 26.75
CA ALA A 33 20.91 8.04 27.28
C ALA A 33 21.13 9.25 26.33
N VAL A 34 22.28 9.31 25.66
CA VAL A 34 22.60 10.35 24.66
C VAL A 34 21.64 10.35 23.46
N ALA A 35 21.16 9.17 23.04
CA ALA A 35 20.18 9.08 21.96
C ALA A 35 18.81 9.61 22.40
N ILE A 36 18.43 9.38 23.66
CA ILE A 36 17.18 9.92 24.23
C ILE A 36 17.26 11.44 24.39
N GLU A 37 18.37 11.96 24.92
CA GLU A 37 18.57 13.40 25.02
C GLU A 37 18.49 14.07 23.65
N LYS A 38 19.16 13.49 22.66
CA LYS A 38 19.17 14.04 21.31
C LYS A 38 17.80 13.96 20.62
N ASP A 39 17.07 12.86 20.80
CA ASP A 39 15.68 12.73 20.38
C ASP A 39 14.80 13.86 20.94
N TRP A 40 14.95 14.11 22.25
CA TRP A 40 14.22 15.16 22.94
C TRP A 40 14.46 16.53 22.28
N TRP A 41 15.71 16.87 22.00
CA TRP A 41 16.07 18.12 21.32
C TRP A 41 15.58 18.17 19.87
N VAL A 42 15.59 17.06 19.14
CA VAL A 42 15.09 16.99 17.76
C VAL A 42 13.59 17.31 17.70
N VAL A 43 12.76 16.67 18.53
CA VAL A 43 11.31 16.89 18.50
C VAL A 43 10.95 18.30 18.95
N HIS A 44 11.62 18.84 19.97
CA HIS A 44 11.36 20.22 20.41
C HIS A 44 11.84 21.25 19.39
N THR A 45 12.97 21.02 18.74
CA THR A 45 13.40 21.85 17.60
C THR A 45 12.35 21.83 16.49
N MET A 46 11.84 20.64 16.15
CA MET A 46 10.77 20.49 15.16
C MET A 46 9.50 21.26 15.55
N ALA A 47 9.09 21.15 16.82
CA ALA A 47 7.93 21.85 17.35
C ALA A 47 8.07 23.38 17.22
N LEU A 48 9.27 23.91 17.50
CA LEU A 48 9.57 25.33 17.34
C LEU A 48 9.57 25.74 15.87
N VAL A 49 10.20 24.96 14.98
CA VAL A 49 10.21 25.24 13.54
C VAL A 49 8.79 25.25 12.96
N PHE A 50 7.95 24.29 13.31
CA PHE A 50 6.55 24.25 12.87
C PHE A 50 5.62 25.20 13.63
N SER A 51 6.17 26.06 14.50
CA SER A 51 5.48 27.20 15.09
C SER A 51 5.85 28.55 14.43
N MET A 52 6.81 28.55 13.51
CA MET A 52 7.27 29.72 12.78
C MET A 52 6.31 30.11 11.66
N GLU A 53 6.44 31.34 11.15
CA GLU A 53 5.60 31.87 10.07
C GLU A 53 5.70 31.05 8.77
N CYS A 54 6.88 30.48 8.49
CA CYS A 54 7.10 29.66 7.30
C CYS A 54 6.56 28.23 7.39
N ALA A 55 6.03 27.79 8.55
CA ALA A 55 5.58 26.42 8.77
C ALA A 55 4.61 25.85 7.70
N PRO A 56 3.63 26.62 7.16
CA PRO A 56 2.75 26.12 6.10
C PRO A 56 3.46 25.78 4.79
N ALA A 57 4.68 26.27 4.59
CA ALA A 57 5.50 26.01 3.42
C ALA A 57 6.54 24.89 3.65
N LEU A 58 6.59 24.28 4.85
CA LEU A 58 7.58 23.28 5.20
C LEU A 58 7.00 21.86 5.11
N VAL A 59 7.82 20.91 4.65
CA VAL A 59 7.51 19.48 4.68
C VAL A 59 8.71 18.70 5.25
N PHE A 60 8.45 17.83 6.22
CA PHE A 60 9.45 16.99 6.87
C PHE A 60 9.79 15.75 6.04
N LYS A 61 11.08 15.48 5.84
CA LYS A 61 11.59 14.38 5.00
C LYS A 61 12.79 13.67 5.64
N GLY A 62 13.41 12.78 4.87
CA GLY A 62 14.70 12.18 5.22
C GLY A 62 14.59 10.97 6.15
N GLY A 63 15.73 10.55 6.71
CA GLY A 63 15.79 9.35 7.57
C GLY A 63 14.97 9.50 8.85
N THR A 64 15.02 10.70 9.45
CA THR A 64 14.32 10.99 10.70
C THR A 64 12.81 10.93 10.49
N SER A 65 12.30 11.38 9.33
CA SER A 65 10.88 11.24 8.99
C SER A 65 10.39 9.79 8.94
N LEU A 66 11.21 8.86 8.42
CA LEU A 66 10.87 7.44 8.39
C LEU A 66 10.85 6.83 9.79
N SER A 67 11.81 7.22 10.64
CA SER A 67 11.90 6.71 12.02
C SER A 67 10.83 7.30 12.94
N LYS A 68 10.49 8.59 12.78
CA LYS A 68 9.61 9.33 13.70
C LYS A 68 8.20 9.53 13.18
N GLY A 69 8.06 10.07 11.97
CA GLY A 69 6.74 10.27 11.38
C GLY A 69 6.05 8.94 11.08
N TRP A 70 6.79 7.98 10.53
CA TRP A 70 6.22 6.73 10.03
C TRP A 70 6.50 5.49 10.89
N ASN A 71 7.50 5.55 11.78
CA ASN A 71 7.96 4.39 12.57
C ASN A 71 8.30 3.15 11.72
N LEU A 72 8.91 3.37 10.55
CA LEU A 72 9.24 2.32 9.57
C LEU A 72 10.67 1.81 9.66
N ILE A 73 11.57 2.60 10.27
CA ILE A 73 12.97 2.23 10.45
C ILE A 73 13.35 2.33 11.92
N GLN A 74 14.14 1.36 12.38
CA GLN A 74 14.64 1.28 13.75
C GLN A 74 16.13 1.61 13.76
N ARG A 75 16.45 2.86 13.43
CA ARG A 75 17.81 3.39 13.56
C ARG A 75 17.72 4.87 13.90
N PHE A 76 18.72 5.35 14.61
CA PHE A 76 18.80 6.73 15.00
C PHE A 76 19.10 7.59 13.77
N SER A 77 18.50 8.77 13.72
CA SER A 77 18.76 9.76 12.69
C SER A 77 18.75 11.12 13.38
N GLU A 78 19.92 11.75 13.42
CA GLU A 78 20.17 12.99 14.15
C GLU A 78 19.64 14.27 13.46
N ASP A 79 19.35 14.18 12.16
CA ASP A 79 19.17 15.34 11.29
C ASP A 79 17.68 15.65 11.05
N ILE A 80 17.30 16.92 11.06
CA ILE A 80 15.97 17.40 10.68
C ILE A 80 16.06 17.85 9.22
N ASP A 81 15.63 17.00 8.30
CA ASP A 81 15.58 17.33 6.87
C ASP A 81 14.21 17.94 6.51
N LEU A 82 14.20 19.17 6.01
CA LEU A 82 13.00 19.90 5.62
C LEU A 82 13.07 20.32 4.15
N VAL A 83 11.89 20.39 3.53
CA VAL A 83 11.68 21.04 2.23
C VAL A 83 10.91 22.32 2.46
N ILE A 84 11.36 23.43 1.87
CA ILE A 84 10.58 24.67 1.80
C ILE A 84 9.97 24.84 0.41
N ASP A 85 8.70 25.22 0.35
CA ASP A 85 8.01 25.48 -0.91
C ASP A 85 8.66 26.65 -1.64
N ARG A 86 9.10 26.41 -2.88
CA ARG A 86 9.63 27.44 -3.77
C ARG A 86 8.64 28.57 -4.04
N GLU A 87 7.34 28.30 -3.98
CA GLU A 87 6.31 29.34 -4.17
C GLU A 87 6.30 30.33 -3.01
N TYR A 88 6.55 29.86 -1.78
CA TYR A 88 6.73 30.73 -0.61
C TYR A 88 7.93 31.68 -0.78
N LEU A 89 8.98 31.22 -1.48
CA LEU A 89 10.14 32.03 -1.84
C LEU A 89 9.92 32.91 -3.08
N GLY A 90 8.70 32.91 -3.66
CA GLY A 90 8.32 33.74 -4.80
C GLY A 90 8.57 33.11 -6.18
N PHE A 91 8.80 31.80 -6.27
CA PHE A 91 9.08 31.10 -7.53
C PHE A 91 7.97 30.12 -7.91
N THR A 92 7.07 30.55 -8.79
CA THR A 92 5.92 29.76 -9.27
C THR A 92 6.15 29.18 -10.67
N GLY A 93 5.31 28.23 -11.09
CA GLY A 93 5.31 27.70 -12.46
C GLY A 93 6.55 26.87 -12.83
N GLU A 94 6.89 26.81 -14.12
CA GLU A 94 8.10 26.13 -14.58
C GLU A 94 9.34 27.02 -14.45
N LEU A 95 10.40 26.48 -13.84
CA LEU A 95 11.65 27.21 -13.63
C LEU A 95 12.71 26.82 -14.65
N SER A 96 13.37 27.82 -15.23
CA SER A 96 14.58 27.64 -16.02
C SER A 96 15.79 27.33 -15.12
N LYS A 97 16.93 26.93 -15.73
CA LYS A 97 18.20 26.76 -14.98
C LYS A 97 18.64 28.06 -14.28
N GLY A 98 18.35 29.21 -14.87
CA GLY A 98 18.63 30.52 -14.27
C GLY A 98 17.74 30.80 -13.06
N ASP A 99 16.45 30.45 -13.15
CA ASP A 99 15.51 30.55 -12.03
C ASP A 99 15.92 29.66 -10.85
N ILE A 100 16.34 28.42 -11.11
CA ILE A 100 16.80 27.50 -10.05
C ILE A 100 18.01 28.09 -9.31
N ARG A 101 18.94 28.76 -10.01
CA ARG A 101 20.06 29.44 -9.36
C ARG A 101 19.60 30.63 -8.51
N ARG A 102 18.61 31.40 -8.97
CA ARG A 102 18.01 32.50 -8.19
C ARG A 102 17.26 32.00 -6.97
N LEU A 103 16.50 30.91 -7.11
CA LEU A 103 15.80 30.23 -6.03
C LEU A 103 16.77 29.82 -4.92
N ARG A 104 17.89 29.18 -5.27
CA ARG A 104 18.91 28.78 -4.30
C ARG A 104 19.52 29.97 -3.55
N ARG A 105 19.81 31.08 -4.25
CA ARG A 105 20.30 32.32 -3.62
C ARG A 105 19.26 32.93 -2.68
N ARG A 106 17.99 32.97 -3.10
CA ARG A 106 16.89 33.48 -2.28
C ARG A 106 16.67 32.61 -1.04
N SER A 107 16.75 31.30 -1.20
CA SER A 107 16.72 30.35 -0.09
C SER A 107 17.89 30.58 0.87
N TYR A 108 19.12 30.76 0.36
CA TYR A 108 20.27 31.08 1.20
C TYR A 108 20.06 32.36 2.02
N GLU A 109 19.62 33.45 1.37
CA GLU A 109 19.32 34.71 2.03
C GLU A 109 18.25 34.54 3.11
N PHE A 110 17.12 33.91 2.78
CA PHE A 110 16.03 33.62 3.73
C PHE A 110 16.52 32.79 4.93
N MET A 111 17.31 31.74 4.68
CA MET A 111 17.81 30.85 5.74
C MET A 111 18.82 31.55 6.67
N THR A 112 19.69 32.40 6.13
CA THR A 112 20.76 33.08 6.87
C THR A 112 20.33 34.38 7.53
N THR A 113 19.11 34.86 7.26
CA THR A 113 18.57 36.09 7.84
C THR A 113 17.25 35.82 8.58
N THR A 114 16.17 35.58 7.86
CA THR A 114 14.82 35.44 8.43
C THR A 114 14.66 34.18 9.27
N PHE A 115 14.96 33.00 8.69
CA PHE A 115 14.68 31.72 9.34
C PHE A 115 15.48 31.55 10.64
N ILE A 116 16.79 31.81 10.61
CA ILE A 116 17.65 31.61 11.79
C ILE A 116 17.32 32.58 12.93
N GLU A 117 16.98 33.84 12.62
CA GLU A 117 16.65 34.83 13.66
C GLU A 117 15.27 34.58 14.26
N GLU A 118 14.28 34.19 13.45
CA GLU A 118 12.99 33.76 13.97
C GLU A 118 13.12 32.48 14.82
N LEU A 119 13.90 31.49 14.38
CA LEU A 119 14.13 30.28 15.17
C LEU A 119 14.85 30.61 16.50
N ARG A 120 15.81 31.54 16.49
CA ARG A 120 16.47 32.04 17.71
C ARG A 120 15.45 32.68 18.67
N ALA A 121 14.53 33.49 18.13
CA ALA A 121 13.44 34.05 18.92
C ALA A 121 12.53 32.96 19.50
N LYS A 122 12.18 31.92 18.73
CA LYS A 122 11.38 30.78 19.21
C LYS A 122 12.04 30.01 20.35
N PHE A 123 13.35 29.78 20.30
CA PHE A 123 14.08 29.17 21.42
C PHE A 123 14.04 30.05 22.68
N ALA A 124 14.23 31.36 22.53
CA ALA A 124 14.17 32.31 23.64
C ALA A 124 12.75 32.40 24.25
N GLU A 125 11.71 32.48 23.41
CA GLU A 125 10.29 32.48 23.81
C GLU A 125 9.91 31.20 24.60
N ALA A 126 10.49 30.06 24.21
CA ALA A 126 10.30 28.78 24.89
C ALA A 126 11.07 28.65 26.21
N GLY A 127 11.94 29.62 26.55
CA GLY A 127 12.70 29.67 27.80
C GLY A 127 13.99 28.84 27.80
N PHE A 128 14.52 28.48 26.63
CA PHE A 128 15.79 27.76 26.55
C PHE A 128 16.98 28.71 26.74
N GLU A 129 17.90 28.32 27.62
CA GLU A 129 19.16 29.02 27.87
C GLU A 129 20.36 28.21 27.33
N GLY A 130 21.43 28.89 26.93
CA GLY A 130 22.66 28.24 26.46
C GLY A 130 22.57 27.55 25.09
N VAL A 131 21.50 27.76 24.34
CA VAL A 131 21.34 27.25 22.97
C VAL A 131 21.98 28.19 21.96
N THR A 132 22.90 27.69 21.15
CA THR A 132 23.61 28.47 20.11
C THR A 132 23.22 27.99 18.72
N LEU A 133 22.74 28.91 17.88
CA LEU A 133 22.38 28.66 16.49
C LEU A 133 23.39 29.30 15.56
N ASN A 134 24.01 28.47 14.71
CA ASN A 134 24.90 28.89 13.64
C ASN A 134 24.40 28.29 12.32
N TYR A 135 24.59 28.98 11.20
CA TYR A 135 24.47 28.32 9.89
C TYR A 135 25.87 27.93 9.41
N LYS A 136 25.96 26.80 8.70
CA LYS A 136 27.23 26.35 8.15
C LYS A 136 27.68 27.29 7.04
N LYS A 137 28.87 27.91 7.20
CA LYS A 137 29.44 28.81 6.18
C LYS A 137 29.67 28.04 4.87
N VAL A 138 29.24 28.63 3.76
CA VAL A 138 29.33 28.07 2.42
C VAL A 138 30.25 28.92 1.56
N ILE A 139 30.95 28.29 0.61
CA ILE A 139 31.84 29.01 -0.33
C ILE A 139 31.00 29.81 -1.35
N ASN A 140 29.87 29.25 -1.77
CA ASN A 140 28.96 29.86 -2.72
C ASN A 140 27.60 30.13 -2.06
N HIS A 141 27.13 31.37 -2.13
CA HIS A 141 25.82 31.80 -1.59
C HIS A 141 24.62 31.28 -2.41
N ASP A 142 24.83 30.28 -3.25
CA ASP A 142 23.78 29.49 -3.87
C ASP A 142 23.81 28.03 -3.41
N GLN A 143 24.62 27.63 -2.43
CA GLN A 143 24.61 26.26 -1.92
C GLN A 143 23.20 25.86 -1.44
N ASP A 144 22.79 24.63 -1.74
CA ASP A 144 21.51 24.06 -1.29
C ASP A 144 21.71 22.55 -1.13
N PRO A 145 21.27 21.97 0.00
CA PRO A 145 20.53 22.60 1.11
C PRO A 145 21.42 23.41 2.06
N ILE A 146 20.77 24.24 2.90
CA ILE A 146 21.43 25.02 3.96
C ILE A 146 21.26 24.30 5.30
N ILE A 147 22.35 24.21 6.05
CA ILE A 147 22.39 23.52 7.35
C ILE A 147 22.49 24.57 8.46
N ILE A 148 21.55 24.53 9.38
CA ILE A 148 21.60 25.22 10.66
C ILE A 148 22.05 24.22 11.73
N GLU A 149 23.14 24.56 12.41
CA GLU A 149 23.71 23.82 13.52
C GLU A 149 23.19 24.41 14.82
N ILE A 150 22.51 23.57 15.61
CA ILE A 150 21.93 23.93 16.89
C ILE A 150 22.70 23.20 17.99
N TYR A 151 23.49 23.95 18.75
CA TYR A 151 24.22 23.45 19.91
C TYR A 151 23.43 23.76 21.17
N TYR A 152 23.28 22.78 22.04
CA TYR A 152 22.51 22.88 23.28
C TYR A 152 23.34 22.38 24.47
N PRO A 153 23.02 22.79 25.71
CA PRO A 153 23.67 22.25 26.91
C PRO A 153 23.40 20.75 27.02
N ASN A 154 24.44 19.93 26.94
CA ASN A 154 24.32 18.47 26.99
C ASN A 154 24.54 17.93 28.40
N LEU A 155 23.69 16.99 28.81
CA LEU A 155 23.75 16.33 30.12
C LEU A 155 24.42 14.95 30.07
N THR A 156 24.44 14.33 28.89
CA THR A 156 25.04 13.00 28.66
C THR A 156 26.49 13.06 28.14
N GLU A 157 27.22 11.95 28.22
CA GLU A 157 28.67 11.83 27.92
C GLU A 157 29.06 12.35 26.52
N LYS A 158 30.27 12.93 26.41
CA LYS A 158 30.73 13.72 25.25
C LYS A 158 31.45 12.91 24.15
N GLU A 159 31.93 11.69 24.42
CA GLU A 159 32.73 10.90 23.48
C GLU A 159 31.91 9.75 22.87
N THR A 160 31.10 10.04 21.86
CA THR A 160 30.42 9.01 21.05
C THR A 160 30.52 9.31 19.55
N TYR A 161 30.18 8.33 18.71
CA TYR A 161 30.04 8.48 17.24
C TYR A 161 29.02 9.58 16.84
N LEU A 162 28.14 10.01 17.75
CA LEU A 162 27.14 11.04 17.53
C LEU A 162 27.72 12.43 17.81
N LYS A 163 27.74 13.30 16.79
CA LYS A 163 28.18 14.70 16.96
C LYS A 163 27.23 15.48 17.88
N PRO A 164 27.75 16.36 18.76
CA PRO A 164 26.94 17.21 19.62
C PRO A 164 26.18 18.25 18.78
N GLY A 165 24.85 18.32 18.96
CA GLY A 165 23.97 19.26 18.28
C GLY A 165 22.91 18.61 17.37
N VAL A 166 21.84 19.36 17.10
CA VAL A 166 20.82 19.05 16.11
C VAL A 166 21.14 19.79 14.82
N LEU A 167 21.08 19.10 13.68
CA LEU A 167 21.24 19.72 12.37
C LEU A 167 19.86 19.90 11.74
N VAL A 168 19.53 21.12 11.32
CA VAL A 168 18.33 21.42 10.54
C VAL A 168 18.76 21.73 9.11
N GLU A 169 18.49 20.81 8.19
CA GLU A 169 18.82 20.90 6.78
C GLU A 169 17.57 21.30 5.99
N VAL A 170 17.55 22.50 5.41
CA VAL A 170 16.40 22.99 4.64
C VAL A 170 16.77 23.13 3.17
N GLY A 171 16.07 22.39 2.32
CA GLY A 171 16.25 22.42 0.86
C GLY A 171 15.07 23.06 0.14
N CYS A 172 15.36 23.88 -0.87
CA CYS A 172 14.33 24.54 -1.71
C CYS A 172 14.04 23.81 -3.03
N ARG A 173 14.83 22.79 -3.36
CA ARG A 173 14.79 22.08 -4.65
C ARG A 173 14.10 20.73 -4.60
N SER A 174 13.68 20.25 -3.43
CA SER A 174 13.02 18.94 -3.32
C SER A 174 11.54 19.04 -3.70
N LEU A 175 10.95 17.95 -4.19
CA LEU A 175 9.49 17.85 -4.30
C LEU A 175 8.86 17.98 -2.90
N LYS A 176 7.64 18.48 -2.82
CA LYS A 176 6.85 18.51 -1.57
C LYS A 176 5.83 17.38 -1.47
N GLU A 177 5.27 16.98 -2.62
CA GLU A 177 4.24 15.93 -2.70
C GLU A 177 4.81 14.56 -3.14
N PRO A 178 4.12 13.46 -2.82
CA PRO A 178 3.03 13.36 -1.85
C PRO A 178 3.55 13.42 -0.40
N ASN A 179 2.79 14.08 0.48
CA ASN A 179 3.01 14.07 1.92
C ASN A 179 1.70 13.81 2.68
N THR A 180 1.83 13.41 3.95
CA THR A 180 0.72 13.17 4.88
C THR A 180 1.09 13.75 6.23
N ASP A 181 0.14 14.40 6.91
CA ASP A 181 0.32 14.83 8.28
C ASP A 181 0.54 13.64 9.21
N ARG A 182 1.58 13.71 10.04
CA ARG A 182 1.91 12.70 11.05
C ARG A 182 2.05 13.33 12.41
N THR A 183 1.57 12.61 13.42
CA THR A 183 1.60 13.03 14.81
C THR A 183 2.58 12.18 15.62
N PHE A 184 3.51 12.80 16.32
CA PHE A 184 4.52 12.10 17.16
C PHE A 184 5.00 12.99 18.32
N SER A 185 5.60 12.37 19.35
CA SER A 185 6.17 13.04 20.53
C SER A 185 7.61 12.56 20.79
N THR A 186 8.28 13.08 21.82
CA THR A 186 9.57 12.52 22.25
C THR A 186 9.42 11.10 22.80
N ILE A 187 10.51 10.32 22.75
CA ILE A 187 10.58 9.01 23.42
C ILE A 187 10.39 9.17 24.94
N VAL A 188 10.81 10.30 25.51
CA VAL A 188 10.57 10.62 26.92
C VAL A 188 9.07 10.68 27.19
N ALA A 189 8.29 11.42 26.40
CA ALA A 189 6.84 11.48 26.56
C ALA A 189 6.15 10.12 26.35
N GLU A 190 6.63 9.31 25.41
CA GLU A 190 6.11 7.95 25.20
C GLU A 190 6.32 7.03 26.42
N ASN A 191 7.39 7.27 27.21
CA ASN A 191 7.75 6.46 28.38
C ASN A 191 7.29 7.04 29.73
N PHE A 192 6.99 8.34 29.77
CA PHE A 192 6.58 9.10 30.96
C PHE A 192 5.22 9.79 30.75
N ALA A 193 4.35 9.20 29.93
CA ALA A 193 3.03 9.71 29.62
C ALA A 193 2.24 10.07 30.91
N GLY A 194 1.67 11.28 30.93
CA GLY A 194 0.93 11.80 32.09
C GLY A 194 1.78 12.58 33.11
N SER A 195 3.10 12.59 32.98
CA SER A 195 3.97 13.47 33.78
C SER A 195 3.81 14.92 33.34
N ALA A 196 3.89 15.88 34.28
CA ALA A 196 3.73 17.30 33.97
C ALA A 196 4.80 17.85 32.99
N PHE A 197 5.96 17.18 32.92
CA PHE A 197 7.09 17.54 32.05
C PHE A 197 7.07 16.81 30.70
N ALA A 198 6.16 15.85 30.48
CA ALA A 198 6.09 15.11 29.22
C ALA A 198 5.50 16.02 28.13
N ASP A 199 6.15 16.09 26.97
CA ASP A 199 5.68 16.89 25.84
C ASP A 199 4.39 16.35 25.23
N THR A 200 3.64 17.27 24.64
CA THR A 200 2.45 16.95 23.84
C THR A 200 2.88 16.66 22.41
N ALA A 201 2.28 15.63 21.79
CA ALA A 201 2.59 15.27 20.41
C ALA A 201 2.37 16.45 19.44
N ILE A 202 3.30 16.59 18.49
CA ILE A 202 3.24 17.56 17.40
C ILE A 202 2.71 16.89 16.14
N THR A 203 1.98 17.64 15.32
CA THR A 203 1.51 17.19 14.00
C THR A 203 2.18 18.04 12.92
N VAL A 204 2.88 17.38 11.99
CA VAL A 204 3.61 18.06 10.90
C VAL A 204 3.41 17.30 9.59
N PRO A 205 3.46 17.96 8.42
CA PRO A 205 3.42 17.31 7.12
C PRO A 205 4.71 16.51 6.88
N VAL A 206 4.58 15.22 6.55
CA VAL A 206 5.71 14.32 6.35
C VAL A 206 5.64 13.67 4.98
N VAL A 207 6.76 13.69 4.23
CA VAL A 207 6.86 13.01 2.92
C VAL A 207 6.48 11.54 3.05
N ASN A 208 5.66 11.05 2.11
CA ASN A 208 5.21 9.67 2.15
C ASN A 208 6.36 8.67 1.89
N PRO A 209 6.30 7.44 2.46
CA PRO A 209 7.41 6.50 2.38
C PRO A 209 7.65 5.95 0.98
N GLU A 210 6.62 5.81 0.13
CA GLU A 210 6.76 5.33 -1.26
C GLU A 210 7.66 6.24 -2.10
N ARG A 211 7.60 7.55 -1.85
CA ARG A 211 8.48 8.53 -2.50
C ARG A 211 9.91 8.42 -1.96
N THR A 212 10.05 8.35 -0.64
CA THR A 212 11.38 8.24 0.00
C THR A 212 12.09 6.96 -0.44
N PHE A 213 11.35 5.86 -0.62
CA PHE A 213 11.86 4.61 -1.18
C PHE A 213 12.50 4.81 -2.57
N LEU A 214 11.76 5.41 -3.51
CA LEU A 214 12.27 5.67 -4.86
C LEU A 214 13.45 6.64 -4.85
N GLU A 215 13.38 7.71 -4.06
CA GLU A 215 14.48 8.68 -3.94
C GLU A 215 15.78 8.01 -3.45
N LYS A 216 15.70 7.08 -2.50
CA LYS A 216 16.87 6.33 -2.01
C LYS A 216 17.40 5.34 -3.03
N VAL A 217 16.52 4.62 -3.73
CA VAL A 217 16.91 3.72 -4.83
C VAL A 217 17.64 4.49 -5.93
N PHE A 218 17.10 5.65 -6.35
CA PHE A 218 17.73 6.48 -7.38
C PHE A 218 19.02 7.12 -6.92
N LEU A 219 19.10 7.57 -5.67
CA LEU A 219 20.34 8.12 -5.11
C LEU A 219 21.48 7.12 -5.20
N LEU A 220 21.25 5.88 -4.80
CA LEU A 220 22.26 4.81 -4.90
C LEU A 220 22.51 4.42 -6.35
N HIS A 221 21.47 4.38 -7.18
CA HIS A 221 21.63 4.10 -8.60
C HIS A 221 22.53 5.10 -9.31
N GLU A 222 22.34 6.38 -9.03
CA GLU A 222 23.14 7.48 -9.54
C GLU A 222 24.58 7.43 -9.01
N GLU A 223 24.76 7.10 -7.73
CA GLU A 223 26.09 6.93 -7.14
C GLU A 223 26.90 5.87 -7.89
N PHE A 224 26.29 4.71 -8.18
CA PHE A 224 26.97 3.61 -8.87
C PHE A 224 27.07 3.77 -10.40
N GLN A 225 26.53 4.86 -10.98
CA GLN A 225 26.81 5.25 -12.36
C GLN A 225 28.11 6.05 -12.51
N LYS A 226 28.61 6.69 -11.44
CA LYS A 226 29.79 7.56 -11.51
C LYS A 226 31.05 6.76 -11.87
N LYS A 227 31.91 7.35 -12.70
CA LYS A 227 33.18 6.74 -13.15
C LYS A 227 34.19 6.53 -12.02
N GLU A 228 34.26 7.49 -11.10
CA GLU A 228 35.08 7.40 -9.90
C GLU A 228 34.17 7.10 -8.71
N GLN A 229 34.20 5.85 -8.25
CA GLN A 229 33.54 5.46 -7.02
C GLN A 229 34.46 5.83 -5.85
N SER A 230 34.01 6.76 -5.02
CA SER A 230 34.77 7.20 -3.85
C SER A 230 34.90 6.05 -2.85
N ALA A 231 36.12 5.76 -2.39
CA ALA A 231 36.35 4.85 -1.26
C ALA A 231 35.76 5.40 0.06
N LYS A 232 35.40 6.69 0.11
CA LYS A 232 34.68 7.30 1.23
C LYS A 232 33.19 6.98 1.11
N VAL A 233 32.79 5.84 1.66
CA VAL A 233 31.39 5.37 1.73
C VAL A 233 30.75 5.63 3.10
N GLU A 234 31.40 6.45 3.93
CA GLU A 234 30.98 6.74 5.30
C GLU A 234 29.52 7.22 5.34
N ARG A 235 28.69 6.55 6.12
CA ARG A 235 27.25 6.79 6.31
C ARG A 235 26.37 6.51 5.09
N LEU A 236 26.87 5.91 4.02
CA LEU A 236 26.05 5.59 2.84
C LEU A 236 25.28 4.26 2.98
N SER A 237 25.78 3.30 3.77
CA SER A 237 25.11 2.01 4.00
C SER A 237 23.72 2.15 4.64
N ARG A 238 23.45 3.27 5.33
CA ARG A 238 22.12 3.60 5.88
C ARG A 238 21.01 3.62 4.83
N HIS A 239 21.35 3.98 3.59
CA HIS A 239 20.39 3.96 2.49
C HIS A 239 20.00 2.53 2.10
N LEU A 240 20.94 1.58 2.14
CA LEU A 240 20.65 0.16 1.92
C LEU A 240 19.72 -0.39 3.01
N TYR A 241 20.00 -0.07 4.26
CA TYR A 241 19.14 -0.44 5.39
C TYR A 241 17.72 0.12 5.26
N ASP A 242 17.60 1.42 4.96
CA ASP A 242 16.30 2.07 4.83
C ASP A 242 15.48 1.46 3.69
N ILE A 243 16.11 1.19 2.54
CA ILE A 243 15.44 0.54 1.41
C ILE A 243 14.96 -0.86 1.81
N GLU A 244 15.77 -1.63 2.54
CA GLU A 244 15.38 -2.97 3.00
C GLU A 244 14.19 -2.94 3.96
N LYS A 245 14.18 -2.00 4.90
CA LYS A 245 13.07 -1.83 5.85
C LYS A 245 11.80 -1.35 5.16
N LEU A 246 11.91 -0.39 4.25
CA LEU A 246 10.78 0.07 3.42
C LEU A 246 10.25 -1.05 2.53
N ASP A 247 11.10 -1.95 2.07
CA ASP A 247 10.66 -3.08 1.24
C ASP A 247 9.85 -4.14 1.98
N ARG A 248 10.01 -4.21 3.30
CA ARG A 248 9.18 -5.07 4.15
C ARG A 248 7.80 -4.47 4.45
N SER A 249 7.57 -3.22 4.03
CA SER A 249 6.29 -2.53 4.17
C SER A 249 5.54 -2.49 2.84
N GLU A 250 4.26 -2.10 2.86
CA GLU A 250 3.46 -1.96 1.64
C GLU A 250 3.96 -0.84 0.70
N TYR A 251 4.76 0.09 1.21
CA TYR A 251 5.13 1.31 0.49
C TYR A 251 6.09 1.05 -0.69
N SER A 252 6.87 -0.03 -0.69
CA SER A 252 7.67 -0.40 -1.87
C SER A 252 6.78 -0.88 -3.03
N ASP A 253 5.74 -1.66 -2.74
CA ASP A 253 4.78 -2.07 -3.77
C ASP A 253 3.98 -0.87 -4.30
N VAL A 254 3.52 0.03 -3.41
CA VAL A 254 2.87 1.30 -3.81
C VAL A 254 3.77 2.14 -4.70
N ALA A 255 5.05 2.28 -4.34
CA ALA A 255 6.04 3.03 -5.11
C ALA A 255 6.24 2.45 -6.51
N LEU A 256 6.39 1.12 -6.61
CA LEU A 256 6.61 0.45 -7.88
C LEU A 256 5.35 0.45 -8.75
N LEU A 257 4.16 0.41 -8.15
CA LEU A 257 2.87 0.53 -8.84
C LEU A 257 2.60 1.94 -9.39
N ASN A 258 3.18 2.97 -8.78
CA ASN A 258 2.95 4.36 -9.16
C ASN A 258 3.95 4.86 -10.22
N THR A 259 3.71 4.50 -11.49
CA THR A 259 4.56 4.93 -12.62
C THR A 259 4.63 6.44 -12.79
N THR A 260 3.57 7.17 -12.40
CA THR A 260 3.55 8.64 -12.44
C THR A 260 4.53 9.19 -11.43
N LEU A 261 4.46 8.77 -10.17
CA LEU A 261 5.39 9.18 -9.12
C LEU A 261 6.84 8.86 -9.49
N TYR A 262 7.10 7.66 -10.01
CA TYR A 262 8.43 7.26 -10.50
C TYR A 262 8.97 8.25 -11.54
N LYS A 263 8.21 8.50 -12.61
CA LYS A 263 8.60 9.42 -13.69
C LYS A 263 8.75 10.86 -13.19
N THR A 264 7.85 11.31 -12.31
CA THR A 264 7.92 12.64 -11.70
C THR A 264 9.20 12.82 -10.90
N ILE A 265 9.59 11.83 -10.09
CA ILE A 265 10.84 11.90 -9.31
C ILE A 265 12.05 11.93 -10.26
N VAL A 266 12.11 11.07 -11.27
CA VAL A 266 13.23 11.04 -12.24
C VAL A 266 13.35 12.39 -12.97
N ALA A 267 12.26 12.87 -13.58
CA ALA A 267 12.25 14.14 -14.31
C ALA A 267 12.60 15.34 -13.40
N HIS A 268 12.11 15.32 -12.16
CA HIS A 268 12.46 16.33 -11.18
C HIS A 268 13.94 16.28 -10.80
N ARG A 269 14.51 15.09 -10.56
CA ARG A 269 15.95 14.93 -10.26
C ARG A 269 16.82 15.42 -11.42
N GLU A 270 16.48 15.06 -12.65
CA GLU A 270 17.17 15.52 -13.86
C GLU A 270 17.16 17.06 -13.98
N LYS A 271 16.03 17.70 -13.69
CA LYS A 271 15.87 19.16 -13.82
C LYS A 271 16.46 19.95 -12.65
N PHE A 272 16.20 19.55 -11.41
CA PHE A 272 16.50 20.34 -10.20
C PHE A 272 17.79 19.91 -9.48
N THR A 273 18.14 18.63 -9.55
CA THR A 273 19.31 18.08 -8.85
C THR A 273 20.14 17.16 -9.76
N PRO A 274 20.55 17.61 -10.97
CA PRO A 274 21.31 16.78 -11.90
C PRO A 274 22.67 16.41 -11.30
N VAL A 275 23.01 15.13 -11.35
CA VAL A 275 24.31 14.62 -10.89
C VAL A 275 25.27 14.52 -12.07
N THR A 276 26.46 15.09 -11.94
CA THR A 276 27.50 15.02 -12.99
C THR A 276 27.93 13.57 -13.22
N GLY A 277 27.97 13.14 -14.49
CA GLY A 277 28.37 11.80 -14.88
C GLY A 277 27.28 10.74 -14.80
N VAL A 278 26.04 11.13 -14.48
CA VAL A 278 24.86 10.27 -14.50
C VAL A 278 24.09 10.48 -15.81
N ASP A 279 23.64 9.37 -16.41
CA ASP A 279 22.71 9.39 -17.53
C ASP A 279 21.29 9.05 -17.02
N TYR A 280 20.40 10.04 -17.03
CA TYR A 280 19.03 9.87 -16.57
C TYR A 280 18.19 8.94 -17.48
N ALA A 281 18.66 8.63 -18.69
CA ALA A 281 18.06 7.58 -19.52
C ALA A 281 18.21 6.18 -18.89
N TYR A 282 19.19 5.98 -18.00
CA TYR A 282 19.40 4.72 -17.27
C TYR A 282 18.51 4.56 -16.05
N HIS A 283 17.64 5.53 -15.72
CA HIS A 283 16.63 5.38 -14.66
C HIS A 283 15.42 4.55 -15.08
N ALA A 284 15.39 3.99 -16.30
CA ALA A 284 14.41 2.97 -16.65
C ALA A 284 14.52 1.78 -15.68
N ALA A 285 13.39 1.20 -15.24
CA ALA A 285 13.39 0.24 -14.14
C ALA A 285 14.28 -0.98 -14.44
N LYS A 286 14.35 -1.45 -15.70
CA LYS A 286 15.26 -2.52 -16.14
C LYS A 286 16.76 -2.25 -15.91
N HIS A 287 17.17 -1.00 -15.80
CA HIS A 287 18.56 -0.57 -15.68
C HIS A 287 18.95 -0.14 -14.26
N ILE A 288 17.98 -0.13 -13.34
CA ILE A 288 18.21 0.22 -11.96
C ILE A 288 19.23 -0.74 -11.33
N ARG A 289 20.25 -0.12 -10.74
CA ARG A 289 21.39 -0.77 -10.08
C ARG A 289 21.74 0.01 -8.82
N PHE A 290 21.23 -0.40 -7.68
CA PHE A 290 21.46 0.26 -6.38
C PHE A 290 22.20 -0.65 -5.38
N ILE A 291 22.71 -1.79 -5.84
CA ILE A 291 23.61 -2.64 -5.06
C ILE A 291 25.06 -2.20 -5.29
N PRO A 292 25.88 -2.05 -4.23
CA PRO A 292 27.29 -1.72 -4.38
C PRO A 292 28.02 -2.73 -5.28
N PRO A 293 28.85 -2.27 -6.23
CA PRO A 293 29.73 -3.14 -7.01
C PRO A 293 30.65 -3.99 -6.15
N LYS A 294 31.03 -5.17 -6.65
CA LYS A 294 31.81 -6.17 -5.89
C LYS A 294 33.14 -5.60 -5.40
N GLU A 295 33.73 -4.71 -6.19
CA GLU A 295 35.03 -4.07 -5.95
C GLU A 295 35.01 -3.22 -4.68
N ILE A 296 33.90 -2.56 -4.37
CA ILE A 296 33.76 -1.66 -3.22
C ILE A 296 32.86 -2.22 -2.11
N LEU A 297 32.25 -3.41 -2.32
CA LEU A 297 31.29 -4.01 -1.40
C LEU A 297 31.84 -4.17 0.04
N HIS A 298 33.13 -4.47 0.16
CA HIS A 298 33.80 -4.61 1.45
C HIS A 298 33.87 -3.28 2.24
N HIS A 299 33.97 -2.14 1.57
CA HIS A 299 33.90 -0.82 2.23
C HIS A 299 32.49 -0.55 2.76
N TRP A 300 31.45 -0.97 2.02
CA TRP A 300 30.05 -0.84 2.44
C TRP A 300 29.70 -1.76 3.61
N GLU A 301 30.29 -2.96 3.65
CA GLU A 301 30.17 -3.87 4.80
C GLU A 301 30.80 -3.27 6.06
N ALA A 302 31.99 -2.67 5.92
CA ALA A 302 32.65 -1.98 7.02
C ALA A 302 31.83 -0.78 7.54
N ASP A 303 31.27 0.04 6.64
CA ASP A 303 30.38 1.14 7.01
C ASP A 303 29.09 0.64 7.68
N TYR A 304 28.49 -0.43 7.16
CA TYR A 304 27.29 -1.02 7.75
C TYR A 304 27.56 -1.59 9.14
N LYS A 305 28.73 -2.18 9.37
CA LYS A 305 29.15 -2.65 10.70
C LYS A 305 29.23 -1.48 11.69
N GLN A 306 29.83 -0.36 11.29
CA GLN A 306 29.85 0.85 12.13
C GLN A 306 28.44 1.36 12.44
N MET A 307 27.54 1.30 11.45
CA MET A 307 26.13 1.66 11.64
C MET A 307 25.40 0.69 12.58
N GLN A 308 25.66 -0.62 12.50
CA GLN A 308 25.09 -1.63 13.42
C GLN A 308 25.52 -1.39 14.87
N GLU A 309 26.78 -1.01 15.08
CA GLU A 309 27.34 -0.78 16.41
C GLU A 309 26.86 0.52 17.05
N ASN A 310 26.58 1.56 16.24
CA ASN A 310 26.39 2.93 16.75
C ASN A 310 25.01 3.56 16.46
N MET A 311 24.24 3.07 15.50
CA MET A 311 23.01 3.75 15.03
C MET A 311 21.76 2.86 15.02
N ILE A 312 21.90 1.56 14.79
CA ILE A 312 20.75 0.64 14.73
C ILE A 312 20.42 0.15 16.13
N TYR A 313 19.14 0.18 16.49
CA TYR A 313 18.63 -0.36 17.74
C TYR A 313 17.53 -1.39 17.42
N GLY A 314 17.57 -2.53 18.10
CA GLY A 314 16.73 -3.69 17.78
C GLY A 314 17.39 -4.70 16.82
N ASP A 315 16.58 -5.53 16.17
CA ASP A 315 17.07 -6.61 15.30
C ASP A 315 17.84 -6.05 14.09
N ASN A 316 19.12 -6.39 14.04
CA ASN A 316 20.01 -6.04 12.93
C ASN A 316 20.24 -7.25 12.01
N LEU A 317 20.22 -6.99 10.71
CA LEU A 317 20.35 -8.02 9.68
C LEU A 317 21.83 -8.17 9.33
N PRO A 318 22.42 -9.38 9.28
CA PRO A 318 23.78 -9.53 8.80
C PRO A 318 23.95 -8.97 7.38
N PHE A 319 25.06 -8.29 7.11
CA PHE A 319 25.30 -7.63 5.82
C PHE A 319 25.11 -8.54 4.59
N PRO A 320 25.57 -9.82 4.58
CA PRO A 320 25.29 -10.72 3.46
C PRO A 320 23.79 -10.95 3.21
N LYS A 321 22.99 -10.99 4.28
CA LYS A 321 21.54 -11.18 4.20
C LYS A 321 20.84 -9.91 3.74
N LEU A 322 21.29 -8.74 4.20
CA LEU A 322 20.87 -7.43 3.69
C LEU A 322 21.06 -7.36 2.17
N ILE A 323 22.27 -7.65 1.69
CA ILE A 323 22.59 -7.65 0.27
C ILE A 323 21.76 -8.70 -0.49
N GLN A 324 21.53 -9.89 0.07
CA GLN A 324 20.66 -10.89 -0.55
C GLN A 324 19.23 -10.38 -0.76
N ASN A 325 18.64 -9.77 0.27
CA ASN A 325 17.29 -9.22 0.20
C ASN A 325 17.20 -8.07 -0.82
N LEU A 326 18.16 -7.15 -0.79
CA LEU A 326 18.20 -6.02 -1.73
C LEU A 326 18.44 -6.48 -3.18
N ASN A 327 19.21 -7.53 -3.40
CA ASN A 327 19.35 -8.15 -4.73
C ASN A 327 18.02 -8.72 -5.23
N ALA A 328 17.22 -9.35 -4.37
CA ALA A 328 15.89 -9.82 -4.73
C ALA A 328 14.96 -8.64 -5.10
N LEU A 329 15.00 -7.56 -4.31
CA LEU A 329 14.28 -6.32 -4.63
C LEU A 329 14.74 -5.71 -5.96
N GLN A 330 16.04 -5.61 -6.22
CA GLN A 330 16.53 -5.07 -7.49
C GLN A 330 16.04 -5.91 -8.67
N ARG A 331 16.02 -7.25 -8.56
CA ARG A 331 15.40 -8.10 -9.58
C ARG A 331 13.92 -7.79 -9.75
N ARG A 332 13.18 -7.59 -8.65
CA ARG A 332 11.76 -7.20 -8.70
C ARG A 332 11.57 -5.86 -9.42
N ILE A 333 12.40 -4.85 -9.13
CA ILE A 333 12.40 -3.55 -9.82
C ILE A 333 12.72 -3.72 -11.31
N ASN A 334 13.78 -4.45 -11.63
CA ASN A 334 14.23 -4.61 -13.02
C ASN A 334 13.23 -5.41 -13.85
N ASN A 335 12.55 -6.39 -13.24
CA ASN A 335 11.49 -7.19 -13.86
C ASN A 335 10.12 -6.49 -13.83
N TYR A 336 10.02 -5.36 -13.13
CA TYR A 336 8.82 -4.54 -13.12
C TYR A 336 8.58 -3.92 -14.50
N ASP A 337 9.67 -3.47 -15.13
CA ASP A 337 9.67 -3.03 -16.52
C ASP A 337 9.50 -4.21 -17.47
N ILE A 338 10.02 -5.41 -17.23
CA ILE A 338 9.83 -6.55 -18.17
C ILE A 338 8.33 -6.87 -18.36
N ASN A 339 7.48 -6.77 -17.33
CA ASN A 339 6.03 -6.96 -17.52
C ASN A 339 5.31 -5.75 -18.15
N PHE A 340 5.88 -4.54 -18.06
CA PHE A 340 5.32 -3.35 -18.69
C PHE A 340 5.84 -3.16 -20.12
N LYS A 341 7.08 -3.57 -20.37
CA LYS A 341 7.90 -3.53 -21.59
C LYS A 341 7.74 -4.78 -22.44
N GLU A 342 7.32 -5.93 -21.92
CA GLU A 342 6.70 -6.97 -22.77
C GLU A 342 5.31 -6.51 -23.19
N LEU A 343 4.57 -5.80 -22.33
CA LEU A 343 3.28 -5.22 -22.70
C LEU A 343 3.47 -4.05 -23.69
N THR A 344 4.44 -3.16 -23.46
CA THR A 344 4.76 -2.07 -24.39
C THR A 344 5.58 -2.56 -25.57
N GLU A 345 6.47 -3.53 -25.52
CA GLU A 345 7.08 -4.05 -26.75
C GLU A 345 6.06 -4.85 -27.56
N VAL A 346 5.10 -5.56 -26.97
CA VAL A 346 3.99 -6.16 -27.74
C VAL A 346 3.05 -5.09 -28.27
N ILE A 347 2.70 -4.05 -27.49
CA ILE A 347 1.84 -2.94 -27.93
C ILE A 347 2.58 -2.06 -28.94
N THR A 348 3.76 -1.56 -28.63
CA THR A 348 4.63 -0.68 -29.44
C THR A 348 5.26 -1.39 -30.64
N SER A 349 5.54 -2.70 -30.61
CA SER A 349 5.98 -3.42 -31.85
C SER A 349 4.81 -3.75 -32.78
N GLU A 350 3.57 -3.79 -32.27
CA GLU A 350 2.36 -3.85 -33.11
C GLU A 350 1.80 -2.45 -33.48
N ILE A 351 2.17 -1.38 -32.79
CA ILE A 351 1.52 -0.04 -32.85
C ILE A 351 2.54 1.11 -33.03
N ALA A 352 3.67 0.87 -33.70
CA ALA A 352 4.56 1.97 -34.06
C ALA A 352 4.05 2.73 -35.31
N GLU A 353 3.20 3.75 -35.09
CA GLU A 353 3.13 4.94 -35.96
C GLU A 353 2.73 6.19 -35.13
N GLU A 354 3.59 7.21 -35.19
CA GLU A 354 3.46 8.64 -34.82
C GLU A 354 2.64 9.07 -33.57
N VAL A 355 3.34 9.44 -32.48
CA VAL A 355 2.80 10.35 -31.47
C VAL A 355 2.76 11.76 -32.05
N ARG A 356 1.59 12.18 -32.58
CA ARG A 356 1.31 13.57 -32.94
C ARG A 356 0.97 14.40 -31.69
N THR A 357 1.43 15.65 -31.68
CA THR A 357 0.96 16.69 -30.78
C THR A 357 -0.45 17.11 -31.19
N ASP A 358 -1.46 16.33 -30.82
CA ASP A 358 -2.84 16.60 -31.19
C ASP A 358 -3.41 17.79 -30.42
N LYS A 359 -4.16 18.64 -31.13
CA LYS A 359 -4.98 19.69 -30.55
C LYS A 359 -6.25 19.06 -29.96
N TYR A 360 -6.69 19.61 -28.83
CA TYR A 360 -7.91 19.17 -28.15
C TYR A 360 -8.99 20.23 -28.26
N LYS A 361 -10.25 19.80 -28.26
CA LYS A 361 -11.43 20.67 -28.19
C LYS A 361 -12.26 20.36 -26.95
N GLN A 362 -12.77 21.42 -26.32
CA GLN A 362 -13.72 21.29 -25.21
C GLN A 362 -15.11 20.99 -25.76
N THR A 363 -15.77 19.96 -25.23
CA THR A 363 -17.12 19.54 -25.62
C THR A 363 -17.97 19.19 -24.41
N GLU A 364 -19.24 18.83 -24.62
CA GLU A 364 -20.15 18.36 -23.57
C GLU A 364 -19.73 17.02 -22.93
N VAL A 365 -18.92 16.21 -23.62
CA VAL A 365 -18.31 14.98 -23.09
C VAL A 365 -16.94 15.22 -22.45
N GLY A 366 -16.52 16.49 -22.35
CA GLY A 366 -15.21 16.92 -21.85
C GLY A 366 -14.22 17.24 -22.96
N LEU A 367 -12.94 17.25 -22.60
CA LEU A 367 -11.83 17.52 -23.51
C LEU A 367 -11.56 16.28 -24.37
N ILE A 368 -11.75 16.39 -25.68
CA ILE A 368 -11.51 15.29 -26.64
C ILE A 368 -10.61 15.76 -27.79
N PRO A 369 -9.96 14.84 -28.53
CA PRO A 369 -9.17 15.20 -29.70
C PRO A 369 -9.99 15.96 -30.76
N GLU A 370 -9.35 16.89 -31.47
CA GLU A 370 -10.02 17.75 -32.45
C GLU A 370 -10.70 16.95 -33.59
N ASP A 371 -10.12 15.82 -33.98
CA ASP A 371 -10.60 14.92 -35.02
C ASP A 371 -11.69 13.94 -34.56
N TRP A 372 -11.97 13.84 -33.25
CA TRP A 372 -13.08 13.04 -32.74
C TRP A 372 -14.41 13.77 -32.91
N GLU A 373 -15.47 13.03 -33.27
CA GLU A 373 -16.82 13.58 -33.37
C GLU A 373 -17.62 13.30 -32.09
N VAL A 374 -18.47 14.23 -31.66
CA VAL A 374 -19.46 13.93 -30.60
C VAL A 374 -20.74 13.45 -31.26
N LYS A 375 -21.23 12.27 -30.85
CA LYS A 375 -22.50 11.69 -31.32
C LYS A 375 -23.33 11.21 -30.15
N GLU A 376 -24.65 11.26 -30.31
CA GLU A 376 -25.58 10.64 -29.38
C GLU A 376 -25.58 9.12 -29.56
N LEU A 377 -25.59 8.39 -28.45
CA LEU A 377 -25.53 6.94 -28.44
C LEU A 377 -26.65 6.27 -29.26
N GLY A 378 -27.84 6.86 -29.30
CA GLY A 378 -28.99 6.35 -30.05
C GLY A 378 -28.85 6.43 -31.56
N LYS A 379 -27.93 7.26 -32.09
CA LYS A 379 -27.58 7.27 -33.52
C LYS A 379 -26.62 6.15 -33.88
N LEU A 380 -25.89 5.62 -32.91
CA LEU A 380 -24.87 4.59 -33.09
C LEU A 380 -25.34 3.19 -32.68
N ILE A 381 -26.27 3.08 -31.73
CA ILE A 381 -26.71 1.81 -31.16
C ILE A 381 -28.24 1.69 -31.23
N GLU A 382 -28.72 0.62 -31.85
CA GLU A 382 -30.10 0.18 -31.72
C GLU A 382 -30.24 -0.74 -30.49
N PHE A 383 -31.22 -0.47 -29.63
CA PHE A 383 -31.52 -1.30 -28.46
C PHE A 383 -32.75 -2.17 -28.70
N SER A 384 -32.57 -3.49 -28.68
CA SER A 384 -33.62 -4.47 -28.93
C SER A 384 -33.95 -5.28 -27.68
N GLY A 385 -35.08 -4.97 -27.04
CA GLY A 385 -35.59 -5.72 -25.89
C GLY A 385 -35.92 -7.17 -26.22
N GLY A 386 -35.83 -8.05 -25.22
CA GLY A 386 -36.18 -9.46 -25.37
C GLY A 386 -37.69 -9.74 -25.39
N SER A 387 -38.03 -11.01 -25.57
CA SER A 387 -39.42 -11.49 -25.64
C SER A 387 -39.68 -12.56 -24.59
N GLN A 388 -40.87 -12.59 -23.98
CA GLN A 388 -41.24 -13.59 -22.99
C GLN A 388 -42.22 -14.60 -23.60
N PRO A 389 -41.80 -15.85 -23.86
CA PRO A 389 -42.72 -16.91 -24.27
C PRO A 389 -43.58 -17.41 -23.10
N PRO A 390 -44.68 -18.15 -23.37
CA PRO A 390 -45.52 -18.72 -22.32
C PRO A 390 -44.74 -19.65 -21.40
N LEU A 391 -44.87 -19.47 -20.08
CA LEU A 391 -44.14 -20.26 -19.08
C LEU A 391 -44.40 -21.77 -19.18
N THR A 392 -45.59 -22.16 -19.66
CA THR A 392 -45.97 -23.57 -19.90
C THR A 392 -45.10 -24.27 -20.95
N THR A 393 -44.35 -23.52 -21.75
CA THR A 393 -43.48 -24.08 -22.81
C THR A 393 -42.06 -24.38 -22.34
N PHE A 394 -41.73 -24.06 -21.08
CA PHE A 394 -40.36 -24.07 -20.58
C PHE A 394 -39.98 -25.47 -20.13
N ILE A 395 -38.84 -25.97 -20.64
CA ILE A 395 -38.28 -27.25 -20.21
C ILE A 395 -36.82 -27.07 -19.74
N PRO A 396 -36.34 -27.86 -18.78
CA PRO A 396 -34.99 -27.73 -18.24
C PRO A 396 -33.91 -28.47 -19.06
N VAL A 397 -34.31 -29.27 -20.05
CA VAL A 397 -33.40 -30.12 -20.83
C VAL A 397 -33.51 -29.80 -22.31
N GLN A 398 -32.37 -29.74 -23.01
CA GLN A 398 -32.34 -29.53 -24.46
C GLN A 398 -33.03 -30.70 -25.19
N LYS A 399 -33.91 -30.38 -26.15
CA LYS A 399 -34.56 -31.34 -27.05
C LYS A 399 -34.48 -30.84 -28.49
N GLN A 400 -34.55 -31.75 -29.47
CA GLN A 400 -34.68 -31.38 -30.88
C GLN A 400 -35.90 -30.45 -31.09
N GLY A 401 -35.73 -29.38 -31.87
CA GLY A 401 -36.75 -28.36 -32.10
C GLY A 401 -36.87 -27.30 -31.00
N TYR A 402 -36.04 -27.36 -29.96
CA TYR A 402 -35.99 -26.38 -28.88
C TYR A 402 -34.69 -25.56 -28.93
N ILE A 403 -34.78 -24.31 -28.47
CA ILE A 403 -33.66 -23.37 -28.34
C ILE A 403 -33.52 -22.91 -26.89
N ARG A 404 -32.29 -22.63 -26.47
CA ARG A 404 -32.02 -22.06 -25.13
C ARG A 404 -32.68 -20.69 -25.02
N LEU A 405 -33.49 -20.48 -24.00
CA LEU A 405 -33.99 -19.17 -23.59
C LEU A 405 -33.07 -18.61 -22.50
N LEU A 406 -32.32 -17.59 -22.86
CA LEU A 406 -31.37 -16.87 -22.02
C LEU A 406 -32.09 -15.92 -21.09
N GLN A 407 -31.74 -16.03 -19.82
CA GLN A 407 -32.15 -15.16 -18.73
C GLN A 407 -30.90 -14.58 -18.07
N ILE A 408 -31.04 -13.46 -17.36
CA ILE A 408 -29.89 -12.77 -16.74
C ILE A 408 -29.06 -13.68 -15.82
N ARG A 409 -29.71 -14.63 -15.12
CA ARG A 409 -29.05 -15.60 -14.23
C ARG A 409 -28.12 -16.58 -14.95
N ASP A 410 -28.36 -16.84 -16.24
CA ASP A 410 -27.57 -17.80 -17.03
C ASP A 410 -26.12 -17.32 -17.25
N TYR A 411 -25.87 -16.02 -17.08
CA TYR A 411 -24.53 -15.44 -17.12
C TYR A 411 -23.72 -15.69 -15.83
N LYS A 412 -24.36 -16.19 -14.77
CA LYS A 412 -23.72 -16.54 -13.50
C LYS A 412 -23.61 -18.05 -13.29
N THR A 413 -24.56 -18.83 -13.81
CA THR A 413 -24.61 -20.27 -13.61
C THR A 413 -25.36 -20.99 -14.72
N ASP A 414 -24.91 -22.21 -15.02
CA ASP A 414 -25.53 -23.11 -15.98
C ASP A 414 -26.55 -24.07 -15.34
N LYS A 415 -26.81 -23.96 -14.03
CA LYS A 415 -27.68 -24.89 -13.27
C LYS A 415 -29.16 -24.83 -13.67
N TYR A 416 -29.62 -23.69 -14.18
CA TYR A 416 -31.05 -23.41 -14.42
C TYR A 416 -31.36 -23.13 -15.89
N LYS A 417 -30.69 -23.84 -16.80
CA LYS A 417 -30.89 -23.73 -18.24
C LYS A 417 -32.36 -23.95 -18.58
N THR A 418 -32.91 -23.02 -19.36
CA THR A 418 -34.29 -23.06 -19.85
C THR A 418 -34.28 -23.22 -21.36
N TYR A 419 -35.17 -24.07 -21.87
CA TYR A 419 -35.37 -24.28 -23.29
C TYR A 419 -36.83 -24.09 -23.68
N ILE A 420 -37.06 -23.57 -24.87
CA ILE A 420 -38.40 -23.31 -25.44
C ILE A 420 -38.48 -23.86 -26.88
N PRO A 421 -39.67 -24.23 -27.38
CA PRO A 421 -39.83 -24.58 -28.78
C PRO A 421 -39.45 -23.40 -29.68
N ILE A 422 -38.68 -23.67 -30.75
CA ILE A 422 -38.09 -22.62 -31.59
C ILE A 422 -39.13 -21.66 -32.20
N GLN A 423 -40.35 -22.15 -32.48
CA GLN A 423 -41.46 -21.34 -33.01
C GLN A 423 -41.92 -20.20 -32.08
N PHE A 424 -41.63 -20.28 -30.78
CA PHE A 424 -41.94 -19.23 -29.82
C PHE A 424 -40.78 -18.25 -29.59
N ALA A 425 -39.60 -18.51 -30.15
CA ALA A 425 -38.46 -17.61 -30.08
C ALA A 425 -38.63 -16.45 -31.08
N ARG A 426 -38.55 -15.21 -30.59
CA ARG A 426 -38.67 -13.99 -31.42
C ARG A 426 -37.38 -13.18 -31.50
N LYS A 427 -36.51 -13.31 -30.50
CA LYS A 427 -35.33 -12.47 -30.31
C LYS A 427 -34.12 -13.36 -30.06
N PHE A 428 -33.07 -13.20 -30.85
CA PHE A 428 -31.90 -14.08 -30.87
C PHE A 428 -30.60 -13.33 -30.59
N CYS A 429 -29.70 -14.02 -29.88
CA CYS A 429 -28.41 -13.54 -29.46
C CYS A 429 -27.32 -14.54 -29.88
N LYS A 430 -26.17 -14.02 -30.33
CA LYS A 430 -24.95 -14.77 -30.59
C LYS A 430 -23.87 -14.41 -29.58
N LYS A 431 -22.79 -15.20 -29.49
CA LYS A 431 -21.73 -15.02 -28.47
C LYS A 431 -21.04 -13.66 -28.54
N GLU A 432 -20.91 -13.13 -29.74
CA GLU A 432 -20.30 -11.83 -30.00
C GLU A 432 -21.22 -10.65 -29.66
N ASP A 433 -22.52 -10.85 -29.46
CA ASP A 433 -23.49 -9.76 -29.22
C ASP A 433 -23.25 -9.04 -27.89
N ILE A 434 -23.69 -7.79 -27.80
CA ILE A 434 -23.65 -7.00 -26.57
C ILE A 434 -25.02 -7.11 -25.92
N MET A 435 -25.05 -7.69 -24.72
CA MET A 435 -26.26 -7.87 -23.95
C MET A 435 -26.22 -6.98 -22.71
N ILE A 436 -27.36 -6.41 -22.34
CA ILE A 436 -27.51 -5.51 -21.20
C ILE A 436 -28.60 -6.08 -20.29
N GLY A 437 -28.29 -6.23 -19.00
CA GLY A 437 -29.27 -6.56 -17.97
C GLY A 437 -30.24 -5.39 -17.76
N ARG A 438 -31.53 -5.63 -18.02
CA ARG A 438 -32.57 -4.58 -17.97
C ARG A 438 -33.01 -4.24 -16.55
N TYR A 439 -33.05 -5.23 -15.67
CA TYR A 439 -33.61 -5.12 -14.31
C TYR A 439 -32.74 -5.83 -13.28
N GLY A 440 -32.86 -5.40 -12.02
CA GLY A 440 -32.28 -6.03 -10.84
C GLY A 440 -30.84 -5.58 -10.55
N PRO A 441 -30.38 -5.66 -9.30
CA PRO A 441 -29.06 -5.17 -8.91
C PRO A 441 -27.91 -6.13 -9.30
N PRO A 442 -26.78 -5.62 -9.81
CA PRO A 442 -26.63 -4.27 -10.36
C PRO A 442 -27.40 -4.11 -11.67
N ILE A 443 -28.09 -2.97 -11.82
CA ILE A 443 -28.74 -2.57 -13.07
C ILE A 443 -27.66 -2.35 -14.16
N PHE A 444 -28.02 -2.41 -15.44
CA PHE A 444 -27.11 -2.08 -16.54
C PHE A 444 -25.87 -2.99 -16.63
N GLN A 445 -26.01 -4.27 -16.28
CA GLN A 445 -24.94 -5.26 -16.45
C GLN A 445 -24.60 -5.47 -17.93
N ILE A 446 -23.35 -5.19 -18.32
CA ILE A 446 -22.87 -5.34 -19.70
C ILE A 446 -22.20 -6.71 -19.90
N LEU A 447 -22.78 -7.47 -20.81
CA LEU A 447 -22.50 -8.89 -21.03
C LEU A 447 -22.16 -9.14 -22.49
N ARG A 448 -21.28 -10.11 -22.74
CA ARG A 448 -21.18 -10.74 -24.07
C ARG A 448 -22.36 -11.68 -24.23
N GLY A 449 -22.83 -11.91 -25.45
CA GLY A 449 -23.97 -12.78 -25.67
C GLY A 449 -23.71 -14.24 -25.33
N LEU A 450 -24.80 -14.98 -25.17
CA LEU A 450 -24.82 -16.44 -25.26
C LEU A 450 -25.63 -16.81 -26.50
N GLU A 451 -25.41 -18.01 -27.01
CA GLU A 451 -26.17 -18.47 -28.18
C GLU A 451 -27.56 -18.95 -27.76
N GLY A 452 -28.60 -18.30 -28.28
CA GLY A 452 -29.98 -18.64 -27.96
C GLY A 452 -30.98 -17.50 -28.18
N ALA A 453 -32.22 -17.75 -27.76
CA ALA A 453 -33.24 -16.72 -27.64
C ALA A 453 -33.09 -15.97 -26.31
N TYR A 454 -33.48 -14.70 -26.18
CA TYR A 454 -33.34 -13.97 -24.91
C TYR A 454 -34.66 -13.34 -24.42
N ASN A 455 -34.84 -13.36 -23.10
CA ASN A 455 -36.08 -12.92 -22.47
C ASN A 455 -36.12 -11.41 -22.19
N VAL A 456 -37.27 -10.93 -21.70
CA VAL A 456 -37.54 -9.50 -21.44
C VAL A 456 -36.60 -8.83 -20.42
N ALA A 457 -35.86 -9.62 -19.63
CA ALA A 457 -34.87 -9.10 -18.67
C ALA A 457 -33.53 -8.72 -19.33
N LEU A 458 -33.38 -8.99 -20.62
CA LEU A 458 -32.19 -8.69 -21.40
C LEU A 458 -32.55 -7.73 -22.54
N ILE A 459 -31.61 -6.83 -22.84
CA ILE A 459 -31.63 -5.94 -24.00
C ILE A 459 -30.41 -6.28 -24.84
N LYS A 460 -30.56 -6.37 -26.15
CA LYS A 460 -29.45 -6.46 -27.09
C LYS A 460 -29.09 -5.07 -27.59
N ALA A 461 -27.83 -4.65 -27.44
CA ALA A 461 -27.29 -3.47 -28.09
C ALA A 461 -26.71 -3.88 -29.45
N ILE A 462 -27.17 -3.22 -30.52
CA ILE A 462 -26.85 -3.52 -31.91
C ILE A 462 -26.11 -2.31 -32.48
N PRO A 463 -24.78 -2.37 -32.59
CA PRO A 463 -23.99 -1.27 -33.12
C PRO A 463 -24.24 -1.05 -34.62
N SER A 464 -24.24 0.22 -35.04
CA SER A 464 -24.28 0.63 -36.44
C SER A 464 -22.92 0.40 -37.12
N LYS A 465 -22.83 0.68 -38.43
CA LYS A 465 -21.57 0.56 -39.18
C LYS A 465 -20.50 1.58 -38.76
N GLU A 466 -20.88 2.63 -38.04
CA GLU A 466 -19.98 3.72 -37.61
C GLU A 466 -19.27 3.43 -36.28
N ILE A 467 -19.69 2.39 -35.57
CA ILE A 467 -19.10 2.02 -34.28
C ILE A 467 -18.71 0.54 -34.23
N ASN A 468 -17.45 0.28 -33.92
CA ASN A 468 -16.93 -1.05 -33.72
C ASN A 468 -17.63 -1.70 -32.51
N LYS A 469 -18.05 -2.96 -32.69
CA LYS A 469 -18.81 -3.71 -31.68
C LYS A 469 -18.04 -3.95 -30.38
N ASP A 470 -16.75 -4.27 -30.46
CA ASP A 470 -15.94 -4.49 -29.28
C ASP A 470 -15.59 -3.16 -28.59
N TYR A 471 -15.40 -2.08 -29.35
CA TYR A 471 -15.29 -0.73 -28.81
C TYR A 471 -16.55 -0.35 -28.03
N ALA A 472 -17.74 -0.50 -28.63
CA ALA A 472 -19.02 -0.22 -28.00
C ALA A 472 -19.18 -1.00 -26.69
N TYR A 473 -18.76 -2.26 -26.64
CA TYR A 473 -18.81 -3.04 -25.42
C TYR A 473 -17.96 -2.49 -24.29
N HIS A 474 -16.73 -2.06 -24.59
CA HIS A 474 -15.86 -1.48 -23.57
C HIS A 474 -16.35 -0.09 -23.17
N PHE A 475 -16.87 0.69 -24.12
CA PHE A 475 -17.53 1.97 -23.85
C PHE A 475 -18.70 1.81 -22.88
N PHE A 476 -19.56 0.80 -23.08
CA PHE A 476 -20.69 0.52 -22.19
C PHE A 476 -20.28 0.23 -20.74
N LYS A 477 -19.02 -0.17 -20.51
CA LYS A 477 -18.47 -0.50 -19.19
C LYS A 477 -17.82 0.67 -18.47
N GLN A 478 -17.88 1.88 -19.02
CA GLN A 478 -17.38 3.07 -18.35
C GLN A 478 -18.23 3.42 -17.12
N SER A 479 -17.57 3.83 -16.05
CA SER A 479 -18.23 4.30 -14.83
C SER A 479 -19.13 5.50 -15.10
N SER A 480 -18.70 6.46 -15.93
CA SER A 480 -19.49 7.65 -16.28
C SER A 480 -20.84 7.33 -16.92
N LEU A 481 -20.91 6.27 -17.75
CA LEU A 481 -22.15 5.83 -18.35
C LEU A 481 -23.01 5.04 -17.34
N PHE A 482 -22.38 4.20 -16.51
CA PHE A 482 -23.07 3.50 -15.44
C PHE A 482 -23.72 4.49 -14.46
N ASP A 483 -22.98 5.50 -14.00
CA ASP A 483 -23.46 6.53 -13.07
C ASP A 483 -24.61 7.33 -13.68
N PHE A 484 -24.53 7.64 -14.98
CA PHE A 484 -25.63 8.28 -15.72
C PHE A 484 -26.90 7.43 -15.69
N VAL A 485 -26.79 6.13 -16.00
CA VAL A 485 -27.94 5.20 -15.98
C VAL A 485 -28.47 5.00 -14.55
N GLU A 486 -27.59 4.88 -13.56
CA GLU A 486 -27.97 4.67 -12.16
C GLU A 486 -28.71 5.88 -11.59
N ASN A 487 -28.22 7.10 -11.83
CA ASN A 487 -28.86 8.34 -11.37
C ASN A 487 -30.27 8.53 -11.95
N LEU A 488 -30.51 8.09 -13.18
CA LEU A 488 -31.83 8.13 -13.81
C LEU A 488 -32.80 7.09 -13.22
N SER A 489 -32.27 6.02 -12.62
CA SER A 489 -33.08 4.90 -12.13
C SER A 489 -33.71 5.12 -10.74
N GLN A 490 -33.28 6.13 -9.96
CA GLN A 490 -33.66 6.33 -8.55
C GLN A 490 -35.11 6.81 -8.29
N ARG A 491 -36.00 6.86 -9.29
CA ARG A 491 -37.30 7.55 -9.15
C ARG A 491 -38.55 6.68 -8.90
N SER A 492 -38.46 5.37 -8.63
CA SER A 492 -39.69 4.58 -8.38
C SER A 492 -39.51 3.34 -7.51
N SER A 493 -40.36 3.21 -6.49
CA SER A 493 -40.47 2.10 -5.52
C SER A 493 -41.06 0.81 -6.14
N GLY A 494 -40.50 0.36 -7.27
CA GLY A 494 -40.86 -0.85 -8.01
C GLY A 494 -39.93 -1.05 -9.20
N GLN A 495 -39.41 -2.27 -9.41
CA GLN A 495 -38.38 -2.67 -10.39
C GLN A 495 -37.78 -1.52 -11.23
N THR A 496 -36.72 -0.91 -10.70
CA THR A 496 -35.93 0.08 -11.43
C THR A 496 -35.24 -0.61 -12.62
N GLY A 497 -35.48 -0.08 -13.82
CA GLY A 497 -34.97 -0.63 -15.07
C GLY A 497 -34.30 0.45 -15.92
N VAL A 498 -33.54 0.03 -16.93
CA VAL A 498 -32.77 0.96 -17.78
C VAL A 498 -33.73 1.83 -18.60
N ASP A 499 -33.66 3.15 -18.43
CA ASP A 499 -34.37 4.12 -19.29
C ASP A 499 -33.68 4.20 -20.66
N LEU A 500 -34.24 3.51 -21.64
CA LEU A 500 -33.68 3.45 -22.99
C LEU A 500 -33.79 4.77 -23.76
N GLN A 501 -34.75 5.65 -23.42
CA GLN A 501 -34.86 6.94 -24.12
C GLN A 501 -33.76 7.88 -23.66
N GLN A 502 -33.51 7.94 -22.36
CA GLN A 502 -32.41 8.73 -21.81
C GLN A 502 -31.04 8.12 -22.15
N LEU A 503 -30.91 6.78 -22.17
CA LEU A 503 -29.65 6.15 -22.59
C LEU A 503 -29.27 6.53 -24.02
N LYS A 504 -30.24 6.67 -24.92
CA LYS A 504 -30.00 7.07 -26.32
C LYS A 504 -29.48 8.49 -26.48
N THR A 505 -29.76 9.39 -25.54
CA THR A 505 -29.28 10.78 -25.60
C THR A 505 -27.86 10.95 -25.04
N TYR A 506 -27.28 9.92 -24.44
CA TYR A 506 -25.93 10.00 -23.88
C TYR A 506 -24.91 10.38 -24.97
N PRO A 507 -24.18 11.49 -24.80
CA PRO A 507 -23.19 11.92 -25.78
C PRO A 507 -21.90 11.10 -25.64
N LEU A 508 -21.28 10.73 -26.76
CA LEU A 508 -19.98 10.06 -26.79
C LEU A 508 -19.02 10.72 -27.77
N GLY A 509 -17.74 10.80 -27.39
CA GLY A 509 -16.66 11.08 -28.33
C GLY A 509 -16.35 9.83 -29.15
N LEU A 510 -16.40 9.94 -30.47
CA LEU A 510 -16.26 8.84 -31.41
C LEU A 510 -14.96 9.00 -32.22
N PRO A 511 -13.96 8.10 -32.03
CA PRO A 511 -12.78 8.04 -32.88
C PRO A 511 -13.08 7.46 -34.26
N SER A 512 -12.07 7.48 -35.15
CA SER A 512 -12.12 6.74 -36.42
C SER A 512 -12.32 5.23 -36.19
N LEU A 513 -12.94 4.52 -37.14
CA LEU A 513 -13.15 3.07 -37.04
C LEU A 513 -11.84 2.28 -36.83
N LYS A 514 -10.72 2.75 -37.39
CA LYS A 514 -9.40 2.16 -37.21
C LYS A 514 -8.94 2.27 -35.75
N GLU A 515 -9.01 3.48 -35.19
CA GLU A 515 -8.66 3.72 -33.78
C GLU A 515 -9.60 2.98 -32.81
N GLN A 516 -10.90 2.94 -33.10
CA GLN A 516 -11.85 2.14 -32.34
C GLN A 516 -11.44 0.66 -32.28
N ALA A 517 -11.00 0.08 -33.40
CA ALA A 517 -10.55 -1.31 -33.46
C ALA A 517 -9.27 -1.53 -32.63
N PHE A 518 -8.30 -0.61 -32.68
CA PHE A 518 -7.09 -0.70 -31.86
C PHE A 518 -7.39 -0.59 -30.36
N ILE A 519 -8.22 0.37 -29.96
CA ILE A 519 -8.66 0.53 -28.56
C ILE A 519 -9.37 -0.75 -28.10
N ALA A 520 -10.29 -1.27 -28.92
CA ALA A 520 -11.04 -2.47 -28.60
C ALA A 520 -10.13 -3.70 -28.45
N LYS A 521 -9.13 -3.87 -29.33
CA LYS A 521 -8.14 -4.94 -29.23
C LYS A 521 -7.34 -4.84 -27.94
N ALA A 522 -6.75 -3.68 -27.65
CA ALA A 522 -5.92 -3.47 -26.46
C ALA A 522 -6.69 -3.78 -25.15
N LEU A 523 -7.93 -3.30 -25.03
CA LEU A 523 -8.78 -3.56 -23.87
C LEU A 523 -9.22 -5.04 -23.77
N SER A 524 -9.46 -5.69 -24.91
CA SER A 524 -9.85 -7.11 -24.96
C SER A 524 -8.69 -8.03 -24.60
N ASP A 525 -7.49 -7.78 -25.12
CA ASP A 525 -6.27 -8.53 -24.84
C ASP A 525 -5.92 -8.46 -23.34
N THR A 526 -6.02 -7.26 -22.77
CA THR A 526 -5.83 -7.03 -21.33
C THR A 526 -6.87 -7.80 -20.50
N ASN A 527 -8.13 -7.81 -20.93
CA ASN A 527 -9.19 -8.56 -20.25
C ASN A 527 -8.95 -10.09 -20.34
N ALA A 528 -8.49 -10.60 -21.49
CA ALA A 528 -8.16 -12.01 -21.66
C ALA A 528 -7.04 -12.44 -20.71
N LEU A 529 -6.01 -11.60 -20.54
CA LEU A 529 -4.93 -11.83 -19.59
C LEU A 529 -5.44 -11.88 -18.14
N ILE A 530 -6.31 -10.94 -17.74
CA ILE A 530 -6.96 -10.95 -16.41
C ILE A 530 -7.73 -12.26 -16.19
N THR A 531 -8.55 -12.67 -17.17
CA THR A 531 -9.33 -13.92 -17.09
C THR A 531 -8.43 -15.15 -16.98
N ASN A 532 -7.31 -15.18 -17.71
CA ASN A 532 -6.36 -16.28 -17.65
C ASN A 532 -5.63 -16.35 -16.30
N LEU A 533 -5.26 -15.20 -15.74
CA LEU A 533 -4.70 -15.12 -14.39
C LEU A 533 -5.69 -15.61 -13.33
N GLU A 534 -6.97 -15.22 -13.40
CA GLU A 534 -8.01 -15.70 -12.49
C GLU A 534 -8.16 -17.22 -12.56
N LYS A 535 -8.16 -17.80 -13.77
CA LYS A 535 -8.17 -19.27 -13.95
C LYS A 535 -6.93 -19.93 -13.37
N LEU A 536 -5.75 -19.35 -13.58
CA LEU A 536 -4.49 -19.89 -13.06
C LEU A 536 -4.48 -19.87 -11.53
N ILE A 537 -4.90 -18.77 -10.90
CA ILE A 537 -5.03 -18.66 -9.44
C ILE A 537 -5.98 -19.72 -8.90
N THR A 538 -7.16 -19.90 -9.51
CA THR A 538 -8.09 -20.97 -9.13
C THR A 538 -7.45 -22.34 -9.24
N LYS A 539 -6.73 -22.63 -10.33
CA LYS A 539 -6.00 -23.90 -10.52
C LYS A 539 -4.95 -24.10 -9.42
N LYS A 540 -4.16 -23.08 -9.11
CA LYS A 540 -3.12 -23.11 -8.06
C LYS A 540 -3.71 -23.33 -6.67
N ARG A 541 -4.83 -22.67 -6.34
CA ARG A 541 -5.57 -22.88 -5.10
C ARG A 541 -6.08 -24.33 -4.98
N ASN A 542 -6.60 -24.91 -6.07
CA ASN A 542 -7.04 -26.31 -6.08
C ASN A 542 -5.86 -27.28 -5.88
N ILE A 543 -4.71 -27.02 -6.52
CA ILE A 543 -3.49 -27.82 -6.33
C ILE A 543 -3.02 -27.73 -4.88
N LYS A 544 -2.95 -26.52 -4.30
CA LYS A 544 -2.61 -26.33 -2.89
C LYS A 544 -3.56 -27.09 -1.99
N GLN A 545 -4.87 -27.03 -2.24
CA GLN A 545 -5.86 -27.76 -1.45
C GLN A 545 -5.63 -29.28 -1.51
N GLY A 546 -5.32 -29.83 -2.69
CA GLY A 546 -4.93 -31.24 -2.84
C GLY A 546 -3.63 -31.57 -2.08
N ALA A 547 -2.59 -30.75 -2.22
CA ALA A 547 -1.32 -30.91 -1.51
C ALA A 547 -1.51 -30.84 0.01
N MET A 548 -2.36 -29.94 0.52
CA MET A 548 -2.71 -29.89 1.95
C MET A 548 -3.37 -31.19 2.41
N GLN A 549 -4.31 -31.74 1.63
CA GLN A 549 -4.98 -33.00 1.97
C GLN A 549 -4.00 -34.18 2.00
N GLU A 550 -3.02 -34.21 1.11
CA GLU A 550 -2.03 -35.29 1.02
C GLU A 550 -0.93 -35.15 2.08
N LEU A 551 -0.33 -33.97 2.21
CA LEU A 551 0.81 -33.71 3.09
C LEU A 551 0.44 -33.70 4.57
N LEU A 552 -0.80 -33.30 4.92
CA LEU A 552 -1.29 -33.28 6.31
C LEU A 552 -2.07 -34.54 6.68
N ARG A 553 -2.16 -35.53 5.77
CA ARG A 553 -2.79 -36.81 6.06
C ARG A 553 -1.94 -37.57 7.09
N PRO A 554 -2.53 -38.03 8.22
CA PRO A 554 -1.81 -38.85 9.19
C PRO A 554 -1.15 -40.07 8.55
N LYS A 555 0.12 -40.31 8.88
CA LYS A 555 0.89 -41.49 8.50
C LYS A 555 1.16 -42.36 9.74
N GLU A 556 1.44 -43.64 9.56
CA GLU A 556 1.67 -44.58 10.69
C GLU A 556 2.79 -44.15 11.64
N ALA A 557 3.83 -43.48 11.13
CA ALA A 557 4.95 -42.98 11.93
C ALA A 557 4.62 -41.72 12.77
N TRP A 558 3.47 -41.09 12.54
CA TRP A 558 3.08 -39.85 13.22
C TRP A 558 2.50 -40.14 14.60
N LYS A 559 2.81 -39.28 15.56
CA LYS A 559 2.36 -39.45 16.94
C LYS A 559 1.01 -38.78 17.14
N GLU A 560 0.04 -39.50 17.70
CA GLU A 560 -1.20 -38.89 18.17
C GLU A 560 -0.92 -37.99 19.38
N LYS A 561 -1.48 -36.78 19.35
CA LYS A 561 -1.41 -35.78 20.41
C LYS A 561 -2.75 -35.07 20.53
N LYS A 562 -2.99 -34.46 21.69
CA LYS A 562 -4.06 -33.47 21.83
C LYS A 562 -3.55 -32.10 21.41
N LEU A 563 -4.42 -31.24 20.87
CA LEU A 563 -4.03 -29.89 20.45
C LEU A 563 -3.43 -29.09 21.63
N GLY A 564 -3.92 -29.32 22.85
CA GLY A 564 -3.35 -28.74 24.07
C GLY A 564 -1.96 -29.26 24.46
N ASP A 565 -1.53 -30.40 23.91
CA ASP A 565 -0.17 -30.93 24.13
C ASP A 565 0.86 -30.20 23.27
N ILE A 566 0.44 -29.65 22.13
CA ILE A 566 1.31 -29.05 21.11
C ILE A 566 1.21 -27.52 21.02
N ALA A 567 0.15 -26.93 21.60
CA ALA A 567 -0.02 -25.50 21.67
C ALA A 567 -0.61 -25.07 23.02
N GLU A 568 -0.18 -23.91 23.52
CA GLU A 568 -0.89 -23.21 24.58
C GLU A 568 -2.09 -22.48 23.99
N VAL A 569 -3.27 -22.70 24.58
CA VAL A 569 -4.52 -22.05 24.16
C VAL A 569 -4.79 -20.84 25.05
N VAL A 570 -4.78 -19.66 24.46
CA VAL A 570 -4.90 -18.37 25.13
C VAL A 570 -6.14 -17.62 24.64
N GLY A 571 -7.09 -17.38 25.54
CA GLY A 571 -8.25 -16.54 25.27
C GLY A 571 -7.90 -15.05 25.25
N GLY A 572 -8.76 -14.26 24.61
CA GLY A 572 -8.66 -12.80 24.63
C GLY A 572 -9.56 -12.12 25.67
N GLY A 573 -9.64 -10.80 25.59
CA GLY A 573 -10.44 -9.96 26.50
C GLY A 573 -10.78 -8.61 25.88
N THR A 574 -11.89 -8.02 26.33
CA THR A 574 -12.32 -6.68 25.89
C THR A 574 -12.33 -5.75 27.08
N PRO A 575 -11.53 -4.67 27.08
CA PRO A 575 -11.65 -3.63 28.10
C PRO A 575 -12.98 -2.91 27.99
N SER A 576 -13.41 -2.25 29.06
CA SER A 576 -14.66 -1.49 29.05
C SER A 576 -14.70 -0.48 27.90
N THR A 577 -15.74 -0.58 27.06
CA THR A 577 -15.96 0.37 25.96
C THR A 577 -16.44 1.74 26.45
N PHE A 578 -16.85 1.84 27.72
CA PHE A 578 -17.36 3.07 28.33
C PHE A 578 -16.23 3.97 28.88
N HIS A 579 -14.99 3.47 28.94
CA HIS A 579 -13.83 4.20 29.41
C HIS A 579 -12.86 4.47 28.24
N PRO A 580 -12.91 5.67 27.63
CA PRO A 580 -12.08 6.01 26.48
C PRO A 580 -10.57 5.87 26.74
N ILE A 581 -10.13 6.00 28.00
CA ILE A 581 -8.73 5.85 28.42
C ILE A 581 -8.13 4.46 28.15
N TYR A 582 -8.96 3.44 27.93
CA TYR A 582 -8.51 2.09 27.59
C TYR A 582 -8.18 1.90 26.11
N TRP A 583 -8.51 2.88 25.27
CA TRP A 583 -8.47 2.78 23.81
C TRP A 583 -7.47 3.76 23.21
N ASN A 584 -7.13 3.58 21.94
CA ASN A 584 -6.18 4.41 21.18
C ASN A 584 -4.75 4.42 21.76
N GLY A 585 -4.36 3.33 22.44
CA GLY A 585 -2.98 3.10 22.88
C GLY A 585 -2.09 2.54 21.77
N THR A 586 -0.98 1.92 22.16
CA THR A 586 0.02 1.35 21.24
C THR A 586 -0.08 -0.16 21.06
N ILE A 587 -0.82 -0.85 21.94
CA ILE A 587 -0.91 -2.32 21.94
C ILE A 587 -1.92 -2.76 20.89
N ASN A 588 -1.48 -3.61 19.95
CA ASN A 588 -2.38 -4.21 18.97
C ASN A 588 -3.48 -5.02 19.67
N TRP A 589 -4.73 -4.83 19.26
CA TRP A 589 -5.90 -5.52 19.79
C TRP A 589 -6.79 -5.98 18.63
N PHE A 590 -6.65 -7.25 18.27
CA PHE A 590 -7.33 -7.83 17.10
C PHE A 590 -8.75 -8.28 17.39
N THR A 591 -9.63 -8.05 16.42
CA THR A 591 -11.01 -8.54 16.39
C THR A 591 -11.23 -9.57 15.28
N PRO A 592 -12.23 -10.47 15.37
CA PRO A 592 -12.44 -11.53 14.38
C PRO A 592 -12.64 -11.04 12.95
N THR A 593 -13.13 -9.81 12.76
CA THR A 593 -13.34 -9.21 11.44
C THR A 593 -12.04 -8.92 10.67
N GLU A 594 -10.90 -8.95 11.37
CA GLU A 594 -9.57 -8.67 10.82
C GLU A 594 -8.84 -9.95 10.39
N ILE A 595 -9.42 -11.13 10.65
CA ILE A 595 -8.75 -12.44 10.52
C ILE A 595 -9.38 -13.28 9.40
N GLY A 596 -8.58 -14.18 8.80
CA GLY A 596 -9.03 -15.11 7.77
C GLY A 596 -8.92 -14.59 6.33
N LYS A 597 -8.64 -13.31 6.11
CA LYS A 597 -8.35 -12.77 4.76
C LYS A 597 -6.90 -13.00 4.33
N HIS A 598 -5.98 -12.87 5.26
CA HIS A 598 -4.54 -13.02 5.02
C HIS A 598 -3.95 -14.01 6.03
N LYS A 599 -2.95 -14.77 5.57
CA LYS A 599 -2.22 -15.71 6.43
C LYS A 599 -1.47 -14.98 7.55
N TYR A 600 -0.93 -13.81 7.28
CA TYR A 600 -0.14 -13.02 8.23
C TYR A 600 -0.86 -11.73 8.63
N THR A 601 -0.73 -11.31 9.89
CA THR A 601 -1.28 -10.05 10.38
C THR A 601 -0.24 -9.26 11.19
N PHE A 602 -0.15 -7.96 10.94
CA PHE A 602 0.94 -7.09 11.43
C PHE A 602 0.44 -6.00 12.36
N ASN A 603 -0.73 -5.44 12.10
CA ASN A 603 -1.28 -4.31 12.84
C ASN A 603 -2.80 -4.42 12.91
N SER A 604 -3.36 -4.17 14.09
CA SER A 604 -4.80 -4.17 14.28
C SER A 604 -5.41 -2.79 13.96
N ILE A 605 -6.68 -2.79 13.57
CA ILE A 605 -7.44 -1.56 13.30
C ILE A 605 -7.59 -0.73 14.59
N ARG A 606 -7.86 -1.39 15.72
CA ARG A 606 -7.98 -0.76 17.03
C ARG A 606 -6.82 -1.16 17.92
N LYS A 607 -6.45 -0.26 18.83
CA LYS A 607 -5.39 -0.49 19.82
C LYS A 607 -5.90 -0.15 21.20
N ILE A 608 -5.33 -0.81 22.21
CA ILE A 608 -5.63 -0.57 23.61
C ILE A 608 -4.40 -0.01 24.33
N THR A 609 -4.64 0.66 25.44
CA THR A 609 -3.59 1.15 26.35
C THR A 609 -3.15 0.03 27.30
N LYS A 610 -2.09 0.28 28.10
CA LYS A 610 -1.68 -0.66 29.15
C LYS A 610 -2.77 -0.81 30.21
N GLU A 611 -3.46 0.28 30.54
CA GLU A 611 -4.60 0.32 31.45
C GLU A 611 -5.76 -0.52 30.90
N GLY A 612 -6.04 -0.42 29.59
CA GLY A 612 -7.03 -1.27 28.93
C GLY A 612 -6.65 -2.75 28.93
N LEU A 613 -5.36 -3.08 28.79
CA LEU A 613 -4.91 -4.45 28.93
C LEU A 613 -5.11 -4.98 30.36
N LEU A 614 -4.80 -4.17 31.38
CA LEU A 614 -4.97 -4.53 32.79
C LEU A 614 -6.44 -4.61 33.23
N ASP A 615 -7.34 -3.87 32.58
CA ASP A 615 -8.79 -3.90 32.84
C ASP A 615 -9.47 -5.20 32.37
N CYS A 616 -8.85 -5.97 31.48
CA CYS A 616 -9.47 -7.13 30.87
C CYS A 616 -8.62 -8.40 30.93
N SER A 617 -9.20 -9.52 30.48
CA SER A 617 -8.54 -10.83 30.45
C SER A 617 -7.58 -11.04 29.28
N ALA A 618 -7.36 -10.02 28.45
CA ALA A 618 -6.50 -10.14 27.28
C ALA A 618 -5.04 -10.33 27.71
N LYS A 619 -4.28 -11.09 26.93
CA LYS A 619 -2.85 -11.31 27.15
C LYS A 619 -2.06 -10.85 25.93
N ILE A 620 -0.86 -10.34 26.16
CA ILE A 620 0.10 -10.11 25.08
C ILE A 620 0.54 -11.47 24.54
N LEU A 621 0.42 -11.62 23.23
CA LEU A 621 0.76 -12.80 22.46
C LEU A 621 2.08 -12.52 21.72
N PRO A 622 3.04 -13.47 21.76
CA PRO A 622 4.30 -13.32 21.05
C PRO A 622 4.12 -13.45 19.53
N ILE A 623 5.09 -12.93 18.79
CA ILE A 623 5.19 -13.13 17.34
C ILE A 623 5.22 -14.63 17.00
N GLY A 624 4.53 -15.01 15.93
CA GLY A 624 4.36 -16.39 15.48
C GLY A 624 3.14 -17.10 16.07
N THR A 625 2.39 -16.47 16.98
CA THR A 625 1.14 -17.01 17.53
C THR A 625 0.07 -17.16 16.45
N ILE A 626 -0.67 -18.27 16.48
CA ILE A 626 -1.82 -18.47 15.59
C ILE A 626 -3.07 -17.85 16.21
N LEU A 627 -3.62 -16.81 15.60
CA LEU A 627 -4.90 -16.23 16.00
C LEU A 627 -6.02 -17.07 15.42
N LEU A 628 -6.75 -17.79 16.28
CA LEU A 628 -7.89 -18.62 15.91
C LEU A 628 -9.19 -18.00 16.42
N THR A 629 -10.10 -17.69 15.51
CA THR A 629 -11.43 -17.20 15.85
C THR A 629 -12.32 -18.35 16.34
N THR A 630 -13.08 -18.09 17.41
CA THR A 630 -13.97 -19.08 18.04
C THR A 630 -15.41 -18.65 18.12
N ARG A 631 -15.75 -17.43 17.67
CA ARG A 631 -17.12 -16.90 17.59
C ARG A 631 -17.48 -16.50 16.15
N ALA A 632 -17.38 -15.22 15.82
CA ALA A 632 -17.58 -14.76 14.45
C ALA A 632 -16.48 -15.36 13.55
N GLY A 633 -16.90 -16.03 12.47
CA GLY A 633 -15.97 -16.69 11.55
C GLY A 633 -15.21 -17.88 12.15
N ILE A 634 -15.85 -18.73 12.98
CA ILE A 634 -15.20 -19.89 13.64
C ILE A 634 -14.24 -20.64 12.70
N GLY A 635 -13.00 -20.80 13.14
CA GLY A 635 -11.96 -21.51 12.39
C GLY A 635 -11.20 -20.66 11.38
N ASP A 636 -11.42 -19.35 11.34
CA ASP A 636 -10.57 -18.43 10.61
C ASP A 636 -9.25 -18.20 11.36
N LEU A 637 -8.17 -18.07 10.61
CA LEU A 637 -6.81 -18.16 11.11
C LEU A 637 -5.90 -17.10 10.48
N SER A 638 -5.01 -16.53 11.30
CA SER A 638 -3.84 -15.78 10.85
C SER A 638 -2.67 -15.99 11.81
N ILE A 639 -1.45 -15.73 11.35
CA ILE A 639 -0.21 -15.76 12.14
C ILE A 639 0.15 -14.33 12.51
N LEU A 640 0.40 -14.12 13.80
CA LEU A 640 0.76 -12.83 14.36
C LEU A 640 2.21 -12.46 14.02
N MET A 641 2.44 -11.31 13.39
CA MET A 641 3.78 -10.84 12.97
C MET A 641 4.32 -9.66 13.77
N ALA A 642 3.53 -9.13 14.71
CA ALA A 642 3.93 -8.14 15.69
C ALA A 642 3.21 -8.45 17.01
N GLU A 643 3.81 -8.15 18.16
CA GLU A 643 3.15 -8.40 19.45
C GLU A 643 1.77 -7.72 19.53
N GLY A 644 0.85 -8.40 20.20
CA GLY A 644 -0.53 -7.94 20.30
C GLY A 644 -1.38 -8.83 21.16
N CYS A 645 -2.63 -8.45 21.34
CA CYS A 645 -3.63 -9.19 22.08
C CYS A 645 -4.91 -9.30 21.26
N THR A 646 -5.88 -10.06 21.76
CA THR A 646 -7.11 -10.37 21.04
C THR A 646 -8.33 -10.10 21.92
N ASN A 647 -9.47 -9.89 21.30
CA ASN A 647 -10.75 -9.83 22.01
C ASN A 647 -11.25 -11.24 22.42
N GLN A 648 -12.38 -11.31 23.13
CA GLN A 648 -12.99 -12.57 23.60
C GLN A 648 -13.46 -13.53 22.50
N GLY A 649 -13.43 -13.11 21.23
CA GLY A 649 -13.80 -13.93 20.08
C GLY A 649 -12.70 -14.90 19.62
N PHE A 650 -11.60 -14.99 20.36
CA PHE A 650 -10.42 -15.77 20.01
C PHE A 650 -10.06 -16.83 21.05
N GLN A 651 -9.42 -17.88 20.55
CA GLN A 651 -8.61 -18.81 21.33
C GLN A 651 -7.29 -19.01 20.58
N SER A 652 -6.35 -18.09 20.82
CA SER A 652 -5.07 -18.06 20.14
C SER A 652 -4.19 -19.25 20.55
N LEU A 653 -3.35 -19.74 19.63
CA LEU A 653 -2.51 -20.92 19.81
C LEU A 653 -1.04 -20.52 19.73
N ILE A 654 -0.34 -20.59 20.86
CA ILE A 654 1.11 -20.39 20.93
C ILE A 654 1.75 -21.77 20.78
N ALA A 655 2.56 -21.96 19.73
CA ALA A 655 3.23 -23.23 19.48
C ALA A 655 4.20 -23.58 20.62
N LYS A 656 4.12 -24.80 21.15
CA LYS A 656 5.06 -25.29 22.17
C LYS A 656 6.40 -25.71 21.54
N SER A 657 7.41 -25.92 22.40
CA SER A 657 8.72 -26.42 21.97
C SER A 657 8.58 -27.69 21.12
N GLY A 658 9.34 -27.78 20.03
CA GLY A 658 9.28 -28.89 19.09
C GLY A 658 8.14 -28.81 18.07
N ILE A 659 7.35 -27.74 18.05
CA ILE A 659 6.27 -27.52 17.07
C ILE A 659 6.62 -26.35 16.17
N ASN A 660 6.48 -26.51 14.85
CA ASN A 660 6.61 -25.42 13.89
C ASN A 660 5.27 -24.66 13.81
N ASN A 661 5.29 -23.34 14.00
CA ASN A 661 4.08 -22.52 14.01
C ASN A 661 3.41 -22.44 12.63
N GLU A 662 4.17 -22.38 11.53
CA GLU A 662 3.66 -22.45 10.16
C GLU A 662 2.98 -23.80 9.89
N TYR A 663 3.58 -24.90 10.34
CA TYR A 663 2.94 -26.22 10.30
C TYR A 663 1.64 -26.24 11.12
N LEU A 664 1.68 -25.69 12.35
CA LEU A 664 0.51 -25.62 13.23
C LEU A 664 -0.64 -24.83 12.58
N TYR A 665 -0.34 -23.73 11.89
CA TYR A 665 -1.33 -22.97 11.09
C TYR A 665 -2.03 -23.88 10.07
N TYR A 666 -1.27 -24.60 9.26
CA TYR A 666 -1.82 -25.48 8.24
C TYR A 666 -2.60 -26.64 8.85
N LEU A 667 -2.07 -27.28 9.89
CA LEU A 667 -2.77 -28.34 10.62
C LEU A 667 -4.13 -27.85 11.14
N VAL A 668 -4.16 -26.73 11.85
CA VAL A 668 -5.40 -26.19 12.45
C VAL A 668 -6.41 -25.78 11.37
N SER A 669 -5.96 -25.32 10.21
CA SER A 669 -6.85 -24.99 9.09
C SER A 669 -7.67 -26.19 8.58
N THR A 670 -7.15 -27.41 8.74
CA THR A 670 -7.89 -28.64 8.40
C THR A 670 -8.98 -28.98 9.41
N LEU A 671 -8.93 -28.39 10.61
CA LEU A 671 -9.84 -28.70 11.71
C LEU A 671 -11.13 -27.87 11.69
N LYS A 672 -11.34 -26.98 10.70
CA LYS A 672 -12.49 -26.06 10.65
C LYS A 672 -13.84 -26.77 10.85
N ASN A 673 -14.05 -27.91 10.19
CA ASN A 673 -15.29 -28.68 10.36
C ASN A 673 -15.43 -29.28 11.77
N ILE A 674 -14.34 -29.75 12.37
CA ILE A 674 -14.31 -30.28 13.74
C ILE A 674 -14.62 -29.15 14.73
N LEU A 675 -14.03 -27.96 14.53
CA LEU A 675 -14.27 -26.77 15.34
C LEU A 675 -15.75 -26.37 15.29
N LEU A 676 -16.36 -26.34 14.11
CA LEU A 676 -17.78 -26.03 13.92
C LEU A 676 -18.70 -27.06 14.58
N GLN A 677 -18.42 -28.35 14.45
CA GLN A 677 -19.21 -29.42 15.09
C GLN A 677 -19.13 -29.39 16.61
N ASN A 678 -18.02 -28.91 17.16
CA ASN A 678 -17.81 -28.81 18.61
C ASN A 678 -18.27 -27.47 19.20
N ALA A 679 -18.60 -26.49 18.37
CA ALA A 679 -19.17 -25.23 18.80
C ALA A 679 -20.57 -25.43 19.40
N SER A 680 -20.95 -24.60 20.36
CA SER A 680 -22.23 -24.71 21.07
C SER A 680 -22.80 -23.31 21.35
N GLY A 681 -24.13 -23.20 21.47
CA GLY A 681 -24.84 -21.94 21.72
C GLY A 681 -26.09 -21.78 20.83
N SER A 682 -27.16 -21.18 21.35
CA SER A 682 -28.43 -21.00 20.63
C SER A 682 -28.49 -19.70 19.80
N THR A 683 -27.75 -18.66 20.21
CA THR A 683 -27.75 -17.33 19.58
C THR A 683 -26.40 -16.97 18.94
N PHE A 684 -25.30 -17.35 19.57
CA PHE A 684 -23.95 -17.27 19.01
C PHE A 684 -23.23 -18.59 19.25
N LEU A 685 -22.75 -19.22 18.18
CA LEU A 685 -21.93 -20.42 18.27
C LEU A 685 -20.54 -20.03 18.79
N GLU A 686 -20.06 -20.75 19.79
CA GLU A 686 -18.70 -20.61 20.30
C GLU A 686 -18.08 -21.97 20.64
N ILE A 687 -16.78 -22.12 20.38
CA ILE A 687 -16.02 -23.28 20.85
C ILE A 687 -15.17 -22.92 22.08
N SER A 688 -15.38 -23.65 23.17
CA SER A 688 -14.66 -23.43 24.43
C SER A 688 -13.18 -23.84 24.32
N PRO A 689 -12.24 -23.17 25.03
CA PRO A 689 -10.84 -23.57 25.08
C PRO A 689 -10.63 -25.00 25.54
N GLY A 690 -11.46 -25.51 26.46
CA GLY A 690 -11.39 -26.91 26.92
C GLY A 690 -11.61 -27.90 25.79
N LYS A 691 -12.64 -27.69 24.95
CA LYS A 691 -12.90 -28.52 23.76
C LYS A 691 -11.76 -28.43 22.74
N ILE A 692 -11.23 -27.23 22.48
CA ILE A 692 -10.09 -27.04 21.55
C ILE A 692 -8.89 -27.87 22.00
N LYS A 693 -8.53 -27.81 23.29
CA LYS A 693 -7.40 -28.56 23.85
C LYS A 693 -7.54 -30.07 23.65
N GLN A 694 -8.76 -30.61 23.63
CA GLN A 694 -9.04 -32.06 23.54
C GLN A 694 -9.13 -32.61 22.12
N ILE A 695 -9.03 -31.76 21.09
CA ILE A 695 -9.03 -32.20 19.68
C ILE A 695 -7.79 -33.08 19.45
N SER A 696 -8.02 -34.33 19.01
CA SER A 696 -6.95 -35.25 18.61
C SER A 696 -6.36 -34.82 17.26
N VAL A 697 -5.04 -34.77 17.18
CA VAL A 697 -4.27 -34.50 15.97
C VAL A 697 -3.09 -35.48 15.89
N HIS A 698 -2.64 -35.77 14.67
CA HIS A 698 -1.41 -36.52 14.46
C HIS A 698 -0.32 -35.56 14.00
N ILE A 699 0.89 -35.69 14.57
CA ILE A 699 2.01 -34.82 14.23
C ILE A 699 3.26 -35.61 13.78
N PRO A 700 3.99 -35.13 12.76
CA PRO A 700 5.27 -35.67 12.37
C PRO A 700 6.43 -35.21 13.28
N SER A 701 7.62 -35.70 12.97
CA SER A 701 8.87 -35.14 13.48
C SER A 701 8.99 -33.65 13.13
N LYS A 702 9.73 -32.87 13.94
CA LYS A 702 9.94 -31.43 13.69
C LYS A 702 10.51 -31.15 12.31
N GLU A 703 11.38 -32.02 11.80
CA GLU A 703 12.00 -31.88 10.49
C GLU A 703 10.96 -31.99 9.37
N GLU A 704 10.10 -33.02 9.42
CA GLU A 704 9.02 -33.19 8.45
C GLU A 704 7.96 -32.08 8.59
N GLN A 705 7.69 -31.56 9.80
CA GLN A 705 6.86 -30.36 9.97
C GLN A 705 7.43 -29.16 9.21
N ASN A 706 8.74 -28.92 9.29
CA ASN A 706 9.40 -27.81 8.59
C ASN A 706 9.29 -27.98 7.06
N GLN A 707 9.48 -29.21 6.55
CA GLN A 707 9.37 -29.50 5.12
C GLN A 707 7.95 -29.28 4.59
N ILE A 708 6.93 -29.78 5.30
CA ILE A 708 5.52 -29.56 4.96
C ILE A 708 5.18 -28.07 4.99
N ALA A 709 5.60 -27.36 6.05
CA ALA A 709 5.36 -25.94 6.19
C ALA A 709 6.03 -25.12 5.08
N SER A 710 7.27 -25.45 4.68
CA SER A 710 7.96 -24.79 3.57
C SER A 710 7.21 -24.97 2.27
N ALA A 711 6.88 -26.22 1.91
CA ALA A 711 6.19 -26.53 0.65
C ALA A 711 4.84 -25.82 0.53
N LEU A 712 4.03 -25.82 1.60
CA LEU A 712 2.74 -25.13 1.60
C LEU A 712 2.87 -23.60 1.61
N SER A 713 3.88 -23.07 2.29
CA SER A 713 4.17 -21.62 2.32
C SER A 713 4.67 -21.10 0.98
N GLU A 714 5.47 -21.89 0.26
CA GLU A 714 5.90 -21.56 -1.11
C GLU A 714 4.70 -21.48 -2.06
N MET A 715 3.75 -22.44 -1.97
CA MET A 715 2.51 -22.39 -2.75
C MET A 715 1.67 -21.16 -2.43
N ASP A 716 1.56 -20.79 -1.14
CA ASP A 716 0.88 -19.57 -0.73
C ASP A 716 1.56 -18.31 -1.30
N SER A 717 2.88 -18.25 -1.24
CA SER A 717 3.66 -17.13 -1.80
C SER A 717 3.44 -16.99 -3.31
N GLU A 718 3.40 -18.10 -4.05
CA GLU A 718 3.10 -18.09 -5.48
C GLU A 718 1.68 -17.55 -5.76
N ILE A 719 0.68 -18.02 -5.00
CA ILE A 719 -0.71 -17.57 -5.13
C ILE A 719 -0.81 -16.07 -4.83
N THR A 720 -0.20 -15.59 -3.74
CA THR A 720 -0.17 -14.17 -3.39
C THR A 720 0.49 -13.34 -4.49
N THR A 721 1.60 -13.81 -5.07
CA THR A 721 2.27 -13.13 -6.18
C THR A 721 1.35 -13.00 -7.40
N LEU A 722 0.61 -14.06 -7.74
CA LEU A 722 -0.36 -14.04 -8.84
C LEU A 722 -1.55 -13.12 -8.54
N GLU A 723 -2.04 -13.07 -7.31
CA GLU A 723 -3.12 -12.18 -6.88
C GLU A 723 -2.71 -10.71 -6.95
N THR A 724 -1.49 -10.38 -6.53
CA THR A 724 -0.90 -9.03 -6.71
C THR A 724 -0.80 -8.68 -8.19
N LYS A 725 -0.33 -9.61 -9.04
CA LYS A 725 -0.29 -9.44 -10.50
C LYS A 725 -1.69 -9.20 -11.07
N LEU A 726 -2.69 -9.96 -10.63
CA LEU A 726 -4.09 -9.80 -11.04
C LEU A 726 -4.64 -8.41 -10.66
N SER A 727 -4.39 -7.96 -9.44
CA SER A 727 -4.78 -6.62 -8.97
C SER A 727 -4.18 -5.52 -9.85
N LYS A 728 -2.87 -5.62 -10.15
CA LYS A 728 -2.17 -4.70 -11.05
C LYS A 728 -2.82 -4.64 -12.43
N TYR A 729 -3.12 -5.77 -13.07
CA TYR A 729 -3.75 -5.75 -14.40
C TYR A 729 -5.17 -5.19 -14.37
N LYS A 730 -5.93 -5.40 -13.30
CA LYS A 730 -7.25 -4.77 -13.12
C LYS A 730 -7.13 -3.24 -13.06
N GLN A 731 -6.14 -2.72 -12.34
CA GLN A 731 -5.86 -1.27 -12.29
C GLN A 731 -5.39 -0.74 -13.65
N ILE A 732 -4.46 -1.44 -14.33
CA ILE A 732 -4.01 -1.07 -15.69
C ILE A 732 -5.20 -0.97 -16.64
N LYS A 733 -6.08 -1.98 -16.64
CA LYS A 733 -7.27 -1.97 -17.47
C LYS A 733 -8.16 -0.76 -17.17
N GLN A 734 -8.37 -0.43 -15.90
CA GLN A 734 -9.14 0.75 -15.50
C GLN A 734 -8.51 2.04 -16.04
N GLY A 735 -7.19 2.20 -15.92
CA GLY A 735 -6.46 3.34 -16.48
C GLY A 735 -6.53 3.39 -18.01
N MET A 736 -6.39 2.26 -18.69
CA MET A 736 -6.56 2.16 -20.14
C MET A 736 -7.97 2.58 -20.57
N MET A 737 -9.01 2.13 -19.88
CA MET A 737 -10.38 2.56 -20.18
C MET A 737 -10.55 4.07 -20.01
N GLN A 738 -9.97 4.66 -18.96
CA GLN A 738 -10.04 6.11 -18.72
C GLN A 738 -9.28 6.92 -19.77
N ASN A 739 -8.16 6.42 -20.28
CA ASN A 739 -7.31 7.17 -21.21
C ASN A 739 -7.69 6.95 -22.68
N LEU A 740 -7.92 5.71 -23.07
CA LEU A 740 -8.17 5.34 -24.48
C LEU A 740 -9.57 5.73 -24.93
N LEU A 741 -10.58 5.50 -24.09
CA LEU A 741 -11.97 5.78 -24.47
C LEU A 741 -12.32 7.28 -24.35
N THR A 742 -11.43 8.12 -23.82
CA THR A 742 -11.60 9.58 -23.75
C THR A 742 -10.66 10.33 -24.70
N GLY A 743 -9.80 9.61 -25.42
CA GLY A 743 -8.84 10.20 -26.35
C GLY A 743 -7.64 10.90 -25.68
N LYS A 744 -7.47 10.77 -24.35
CA LYS A 744 -6.26 11.24 -23.64
C LYS A 744 -4.99 10.53 -24.11
N ILE A 745 -5.12 9.26 -24.49
CA ILE A 745 -4.10 8.49 -25.19
C ILE A 745 -4.73 7.97 -26.48
N ARG A 746 -4.04 8.21 -27.60
CA ARG A 746 -4.47 7.82 -28.95
C ARG A 746 -3.86 6.48 -29.35
N LEU A 747 -4.60 5.69 -30.12
CA LEU A 747 -4.09 4.50 -30.81
C LEU A 747 -4.54 4.59 -32.27
N VAL A 748 -3.73 5.22 -33.13
CA VAL A 748 -4.10 5.60 -34.50
C VAL A 748 -3.37 4.81 -35.57
#